data_AF-A0A087V6H7-F1
#
_entry.id   AF-A0A087V6H7-F1
#
_cell.length_a   1.000
_cell.length_b   1.000
_cell.length_c   1.000
_cell.angle_alpha   90.00
_cell.angle_beta   90.00
_cell.angle_gamma   90.00
#
_symmetry.space_group_name_H-M   'P 1'
#
loop_
_entity.id
_entity.type
_entity.pdbx_description
1 polymer ?
#
loop_
_entity_poly.entity_id
_entity_poly.type
_entity_poly.pdbx_seq_one_letter_code
_entity_poly.pdbx_strand_id
1 'polypeptide(L)'
;LAGRRTQLLKGLPATTTVEENAAAGVSVYTFNVTVSPLSSEGVAIPPTIVNSNPLTEAFDIESKGDLEYRVVTTGNPVLDYETMPKRFDLQIFVEDTTGRTDLNILTVQVTDKNERPVFRGNMAIQTVTIYVLEGTPPECIYQVDAADPENAELKTNSLLSSFQYSLLPAPVPFVVFESGAIFSTKEFDYEKDPHCYFLNVTVTDPEGLNSTKTVNINIININDERPYFTTKQRIYRIPEEQSPGTVVANITAKDPDDENSLSKLFYSIQSSDRYFSINPSTGVLQVAGRIDRDALPLRLHPNVSVIIQVEDSPSDGHASEMEITIIIDDINDNSPECNPSTFRKEANENMTAGTFLLDLRNYCKDIDVNPSNNQFNFIGLSGFGSNNFALESTGSGRLMMTGSIDLENPANLGVEVYSLTVRVQDSAYPNYSNIIYIYIRIKPVNEFFPVFSNLSYEFNVSEIAKVGSSIGKVNARDKDWPPSVITYSIVAGGSTRDYTNVFWISATKGDVKILARLDYETTQKHILTVQASDQEKTATASVTVNVLEVNDEEPVCSPNFYSFQIPVSIAVGTNINGFRIECQDRDSDPRSFRYFINEGNMNNHFTFSPSAGSNTSRLILASSFDYESGLDKNWIYRLRVYITDDNLLSARDKATHLIKTGTVTLSIRVIPNPTTVIATTPGFTVVTKRENLYSESAWYVPFIITLGSLLLLGLLVYLGFLLATWVRARCPPAGKADGTPLINAPEKKKPKKEVVVTMTKLNTVFDGEARDPVTGKMYEFNTRSGARRWK
;
A
#
# COMPACT_ATOMS: atom_id res chain seq x y z
N LEU A 1 91.94 81.65 -115.78
CA LEU A 1 90.56 82.19 -115.67
C LEU A 1 89.75 81.25 -114.78
N ALA A 2 89.11 81.84 -113.77
CA ALA A 2 88.18 81.28 -112.76
C ALA A 2 88.72 80.20 -111.79
N GLY A 3 88.88 80.61 -110.52
CA GLY A 3 89.27 79.76 -109.40
C GLY A 3 88.11 78.99 -108.77
N ARG A 4 88.40 77.78 -108.29
CA ARG A 4 87.53 76.96 -107.45
C ARG A 4 88.03 77.04 -106.00
N ARG A 5 87.42 77.91 -105.21
CA ARG A 5 87.44 77.84 -103.73
C ARG A 5 86.02 78.15 -103.24
N THR A 6 85.38 77.15 -102.63
CA THR A 6 84.05 77.18 -102.04
C THR A 6 84.17 76.44 -100.69
N GLN A 7 84.13 77.17 -99.57
CA GLN A 7 83.99 76.59 -98.23
C GLN A 7 82.79 77.27 -97.58
N LEU A 8 81.85 76.48 -97.02
CA LEU A 8 80.58 76.96 -96.48
C LEU A 8 80.38 76.58 -95.01
N LEU A 9 80.97 75.50 -94.48
CA LEU A 9 81.02 75.18 -93.05
C LEU A 9 82.47 75.09 -92.54
N LYS A 10 82.86 75.96 -91.60
CA LYS A 10 84.20 76.02 -91.00
C LYS A 10 84.18 75.50 -89.56
N GLY A 11 85.08 74.57 -89.27
CA GLY A 11 85.16 73.88 -87.97
C GLY A 11 84.55 72.48 -87.98
N LEU A 12 84.05 72.02 -89.13
CA LEU A 12 83.52 70.66 -89.32
C LEU A 12 84.33 69.94 -90.43
N PRO A 13 84.49 68.60 -90.36
CA PRO A 13 83.98 67.67 -89.35
C PRO A 13 84.73 67.75 -87.99
N ALA A 14 84.04 67.43 -86.89
CA ALA A 14 84.58 67.42 -85.52
C ALA A 14 83.93 66.33 -84.65
N THR A 15 84.58 65.97 -83.54
CA THR A 15 84.04 65.08 -82.49
C THR A 15 84.02 65.82 -81.16
N THR A 16 82.92 65.71 -80.43
CA THR A 16 82.73 66.32 -79.10
C THR A 16 81.99 65.37 -78.16
N THR A 17 81.99 65.68 -76.87
CA THR A 17 81.33 64.89 -75.83
C THR A 17 80.27 65.71 -75.10
N VAL A 18 79.20 65.07 -74.69
CA VAL A 18 78.17 65.64 -73.81
C VAL A 18 77.83 64.61 -72.73
N GLU A 19 77.68 65.05 -71.49
CA GLU A 19 77.23 64.17 -70.40
C GLU A 19 75.77 63.79 -70.63
N GLU A 20 75.39 62.57 -70.30
CA GLU A 20 73.99 62.20 -70.28
C GLU A 20 73.20 63.01 -69.26
N ASN A 21 71.87 62.98 -69.38
CA ASN A 21 70.94 63.76 -68.57
C ASN A 21 71.26 65.27 -68.58
N ALA A 22 72.06 65.75 -69.55
CA ALA A 22 72.37 67.16 -69.72
C ALA A 22 71.07 67.96 -69.92
N ALA A 23 70.93 69.04 -69.15
CA ALA A 23 69.79 69.94 -69.26
C ALA A 23 69.66 70.52 -70.67
N ALA A 24 68.45 70.96 -71.05
CA ALA A 24 68.22 71.65 -72.31
C ALA A 24 69.05 72.95 -72.42
N GLY A 25 69.60 73.24 -73.59
CA GLY A 25 70.40 74.42 -73.90
C GLY A 25 71.91 74.28 -73.61
N VAL A 26 72.39 73.10 -73.22
CA VAL A 26 73.84 72.86 -73.01
C VAL A 26 74.54 72.90 -74.37
N SER A 27 75.53 73.80 -74.49
CA SER A 27 76.31 73.97 -75.72
C SER A 27 77.27 72.80 -75.94
N VAL A 28 77.04 72.03 -77.00
CA VAL A 28 77.77 70.80 -77.37
C VAL A 28 78.96 71.10 -78.30
N TYR A 29 78.77 71.97 -79.29
CA TYR A 29 79.82 72.38 -80.23
C TYR A 29 79.52 73.74 -80.88
N THR A 30 80.52 74.48 -81.35
CA THR A 30 80.35 75.77 -82.07
C THR A 30 81.08 75.74 -83.40
N PHE A 31 80.45 76.21 -84.48
CA PHE A 31 80.98 76.24 -85.84
C PHE A 31 80.55 77.51 -86.60
N ASN A 32 81.23 77.86 -87.69
CA ASN A 32 80.96 79.09 -88.46
C ASN A 32 80.60 78.80 -89.92
N VAL A 33 79.75 79.63 -90.52
CA VAL A 33 79.39 79.57 -91.94
C VAL A 33 80.14 80.68 -92.71
N THR A 34 80.80 80.36 -93.83
CA THR A 34 81.54 81.37 -94.64
C THR A 34 81.03 81.43 -96.08
N VAL A 35 80.78 82.63 -96.63
CA VAL A 35 80.31 82.81 -98.03
C VAL A 35 81.34 83.63 -98.83
N SER A 36 81.66 83.23 -100.07
CA SER A 36 82.61 83.93 -100.95
C SER A 36 82.12 84.03 -102.41
N PRO A 37 82.16 85.23 -103.06
CA PRO A 37 82.55 86.54 -102.53
C PRO A 37 81.45 87.17 -101.64
N LEU A 38 81.85 87.92 -100.61
CA LEU A 38 80.97 88.49 -99.59
C LEU A 38 79.90 89.43 -100.18
N SER A 39 78.67 88.94 -100.35
CA SER A 39 77.47 89.78 -100.28
C SER A 39 76.88 89.67 -98.87
N SER A 40 76.47 90.81 -98.31
CA SER A 40 75.83 90.93 -96.99
C SER A 40 74.41 90.36 -96.92
N GLU A 41 73.97 89.67 -97.97
CA GLU A 41 72.79 88.83 -98.01
C GLU A 41 73.20 87.48 -98.61
N GLY A 42 73.09 86.40 -97.83
CA GLY A 42 72.74 85.13 -98.46
C GLY A 42 73.21 83.81 -97.85
N VAL A 43 72.69 83.43 -96.68
CA VAL A 43 72.40 82.01 -96.38
C VAL A 43 70.90 81.83 -96.67
N ALA A 44 70.55 80.98 -97.64
CA ALA A 44 69.15 80.70 -97.99
C ALA A 44 68.48 79.77 -96.99
N ILE A 45 69.23 78.75 -96.54
CA ILE A 45 68.80 77.80 -95.53
C ILE A 45 69.83 77.85 -94.40
N PRO A 46 69.45 78.32 -93.19
CA PRO A 46 70.37 78.32 -92.06
C PRO A 46 70.86 76.89 -91.78
N PRO A 47 72.03 76.71 -91.15
CA PRO A 47 72.54 75.39 -90.82
C PRO A 47 71.48 74.55 -90.10
N THR A 48 71.11 73.44 -90.70
CA THR A 48 70.06 72.54 -90.21
C THR A 48 70.61 71.13 -90.14
N ILE A 49 70.16 70.37 -89.14
CA ILE A 49 70.50 68.96 -89.02
C ILE A 49 69.56 68.19 -89.96
N VAL A 50 70.12 67.55 -90.99
CA VAL A 50 69.34 66.84 -92.02
C VAL A 50 69.38 65.32 -91.87
N ASN A 51 70.13 64.80 -90.89
CA ASN A 51 70.14 63.36 -90.61
C ASN A 51 68.80 62.92 -90.03
N SER A 52 68.20 61.88 -90.61
CA SER A 52 66.83 61.43 -90.39
C SER A 52 66.66 60.39 -89.26
N ASN A 53 67.48 60.45 -88.20
CA ASN A 53 67.26 59.62 -87.01
C ASN A 53 66.40 60.43 -86.01
N PRO A 54 65.21 59.95 -85.58
CA PRO A 54 64.39 60.67 -84.60
C PRO A 54 65.14 61.06 -83.32
N LEU A 55 66.15 60.28 -82.91
CA LEU A 55 66.93 60.55 -81.70
C LEU A 55 67.91 61.73 -81.86
N THR A 56 68.17 62.21 -83.08
CA THR A 56 68.96 63.43 -83.26
C THR A 56 68.18 64.70 -82.93
N GLU A 57 66.86 64.61 -82.69
CA GLU A 57 66.05 65.71 -82.11
C GLU A 57 66.52 66.10 -80.69
N ALA A 58 67.35 65.27 -80.04
CA ALA A 58 68.04 65.63 -78.81
C ALA A 58 69.02 66.81 -78.99
N PHE A 59 69.32 67.21 -80.23
CA PHE A 59 70.21 68.30 -80.59
C PHE A 59 69.53 69.31 -81.52
N ASP A 60 69.80 70.60 -81.32
CA ASP A 60 69.35 71.68 -82.20
C ASP A 60 70.49 72.66 -82.49
N ILE A 61 70.34 73.48 -83.53
CA ILE A 61 71.33 74.48 -83.94
C ILE A 61 70.79 75.87 -83.62
N GLU A 62 71.46 76.56 -82.71
CA GLU A 62 71.17 77.95 -82.37
C GLU A 62 72.17 78.90 -83.05
N SER A 63 71.66 80.01 -83.58
CA SER A 63 72.52 81.08 -84.11
C SER A 63 73.05 81.97 -82.98
N LYS A 64 74.34 82.29 -83.06
CA LYS A 64 75.04 83.16 -82.10
C LYS A 64 75.30 84.58 -82.64
N GLY A 65 74.90 84.86 -83.89
CA GLY A 65 75.19 86.11 -84.61
C GLY A 65 76.42 85.99 -85.52
N ASP A 66 76.56 86.89 -86.51
CA ASP A 66 77.71 86.97 -87.43
C ASP A 66 78.12 85.64 -88.12
N LEU A 67 77.13 84.84 -88.53
CA LEU A 67 77.31 83.53 -89.16
C LEU A 67 78.00 82.47 -88.26
N GLU A 68 78.03 82.66 -86.94
CA GLU A 68 78.42 81.65 -85.93
C GLU A 68 77.19 80.92 -85.39
N TYR A 69 77.30 79.60 -85.24
CA TYR A 69 76.23 78.70 -84.80
C TYR A 69 76.75 77.71 -83.75
N ARG A 70 75.90 77.31 -82.81
CA ARG A 70 76.21 76.26 -81.84
C ARG A 70 75.18 75.14 -81.88
N VAL A 71 75.65 73.91 -81.69
CA VAL A 71 74.79 72.77 -81.42
C VAL A 71 74.51 72.74 -79.92
N VAL A 72 73.25 72.70 -79.53
CA VAL A 72 72.80 72.61 -78.14
C VAL A 72 71.96 71.35 -77.93
N THR A 73 71.89 70.87 -76.69
CA THR A 73 70.93 69.84 -76.29
C THR A 73 69.51 70.42 -76.23
N THR A 74 68.49 69.69 -76.67
CA THR A 74 67.09 70.11 -76.57
C THR A 74 66.42 69.64 -75.27
N GLY A 75 66.96 68.59 -74.66
CA GLY A 75 66.33 67.86 -73.55
C GLY A 75 65.12 67.03 -73.96
N ASN A 76 64.83 66.90 -75.26
CA ASN A 76 63.75 66.06 -75.77
C ASN A 76 64.11 65.39 -77.12
N PRO A 77 64.37 64.08 -77.14
CA PRO A 77 64.38 63.19 -75.99
C PRO A 77 65.63 63.45 -75.09
N VAL A 78 65.52 63.20 -73.78
CA VAL A 78 66.64 63.39 -72.82
C VAL A 78 67.74 62.42 -73.17
N LEU A 79 68.99 62.88 -73.31
CA LEU A 79 70.12 61.99 -73.58
C LEU A 79 70.30 61.03 -72.39
N ASP A 80 69.98 59.76 -72.59
CA ASP A 80 70.09 58.68 -71.61
C ASP A 80 71.09 57.66 -72.18
N TYR A 81 72.22 57.48 -71.51
CA TYR A 81 73.33 56.69 -72.02
C TYR A 81 72.99 55.19 -72.07
N GLU A 82 72.17 54.70 -71.14
CA GLU A 82 71.74 53.31 -71.01
C GLU A 82 70.71 52.93 -72.09
N THR A 83 69.84 53.85 -72.49
CA THR A 83 68.74 53.56 -73.43
C THR A 83 68.94 54.11 -74.84
N MET A 84 69.85 55.06 -75.05
CA MET A 84 70.08 55.72 -76.34
C MET A 84 71.42 55.35 -77.01
N PRO A 85 71.60 55.66 -78.31
CA PRO A 85 72.90 55.51 -78.95
C PRO A 85 73.99 56.32 -78.24
N LYS A 86 75.08 55.66 -77.85
CA LYS A 86 76.26 56.30 -77.22
C LYS A 86 76.98 57.31 -78.13
N ARG A 87 76.62 57.35 -79.43
CA ARG A 87 77.19 58.22 -80.45
C ARG A 87 76.11 58.70 -81.42
N PHE A 88 76.08 60.01 -81.66
CA PHE A 88 75.20 60.67 -82.63
C PHE A 88 76.04 61.33 -83.72
N ASP A 89 75.79 60.99 -84.99
CA ASP A 89 76.41 61.65 -86.13
C ASP A 89 75.41 62.67 -86.72
N LEU A 90 75.59 63.95 -86.41
CA LEU A 90 74.73 65.04 -86.85
C LEU A 90 75.21 65.54 -88.22
N GLN A 91 74.39 65.34 -89.26
CA GLN A 91 74.67 65.88 -90.60
C GLN A 91 74.17 67.31 -90.69
N ILE A 92 75.09 68.28 -90.71
CA ILE A 92 74.79 69.70 -90.74
C ILE A 92 74.85 70.17 -92.20
N PHE A 93 73.70 70.59 -92.71
CA PHE A 93 73.50 71.09 -94.07
C PHE A 93 73.31 72.60 -94.07
N VAL A 94 73.93 73.29 -95.01
CA VAL A 94 73.72 74.73 -95.24
C VAL A 94 73.63 75.01 -96.73
N GLU A 95 72.79 75.98 -97.11
CA GLU A 95 72.62 76.43 -98.50
C GLU A 95 72.70 77.96 -98.60
N ASP A 96 73.46 78.48 -99.57
CA ASP A 96 73.54 79.92 -99.86
C ASP A 96 72.41 80.42 -100.79
N THR A 97 72.20 81.74 -100.90
CA THR A 97 71.16 82.32 -101.81
C THR A 97 71.42 82.11 -103.30
N THR A 98 72.58 81.56 -103.66
CA THR A 98 72.92 81.20 -105.04
C THR A 98 72.73 79.70 -105.32
N GLY A 99 72.21 78.95 -104.35
CA GLY A 99 71.93 77.51 -104.45
C GLY A 99 73.15 76.62 -104.25
N ARG A 100 74.25 77.11 -103.64
CA ARG A 100 75.40 76.27 -103.27
C ARG A 100 75.17 75.66 -101.90
N THR A 101 75.38 74.36 -101.81
CA THR A 101 75.17 73.58 -100.59
C THR A 101 76.47 73.02 -100.04
N ASP A 102 76.56 72.86 -98.72
CA ASP A 102 77.65 72.15 -98.03
C ASP A 102 77.06 71.28 -96.90
N LEU A 103 77.64 70.10 -96.71
CA LEU A 103 77.15 69.07 -95.78
C LEU A 103 78.35 68.46 -95.05
N ASN A 104 78.43 68.67 -93.74
CA ASN A 104 79.47 68.08 -92.90
C ASN A 104 78.89 67.37 -91.67
N ILE A 105 79.66 66.47 -91.06
CA ILE A 105 79.22 65.67 -89.92
C ILE A 105 79.87 66.18 -88.63
N LEU A 106 79.06 66.39 -87.60
CA LEU A 106 79.50 66.53 -86.20
C LEU A 106 79.17 65.23 -85.45
N THR A 107 80.19 64.56 -84.90
CA THR A 107 79.98 63.41 -84.02
C THR A 107 79.90 63.87 -82.57
N VAL A 108 78.77 63.60 -81.91
CA VAL A 108 78.58 63.80 -80.47
C VAL A 108 78.62 62.45 -79.77
N GLN A 109 79.53 62.27 -78.82
CA GLN A 109 79.60 61.10 -77.96
C GLN A 109 78.95 61.43 -76.61
N VAL A 110 78.03 60.58 -76.16
CA VAL A 110 77.43 60.73 -74.83
C VAL A 110 78.35 60.07 -73.81
N THR A 111 78.62 60.74 -72.68
CA THR A 111 79.38 60.16 -71.56
C THR A 111 78.44 59.81 -70.42
N ASP A 112 78.61 58.59 -69.92
CA ASP A 112 77.93 57.96 -68.78
C ASP A 112 78.16 58.75 -67.46
N LYS A 113 77.14 58.82 -66.61
CA LYS A 113 77.14 59.43 -65.29
C LYS A 113 76.35 58.58 -64.30
N ASN A 114 77.05 58.05 -63.29
CA ASN A 114 76.48 57.22 -62.22
C ASN A 114 75.15 57.76 -61.65
N GLU A 115 74.11 56.96 -61.80
CA GLU A 115 72.75 57.13 -61.32
C GLU A 115 72.51 56.30 -60.05
N ARG A 116 71.31 56.42 -59.47
CA ARG A 116 70.99 55.68 -58.24
C ARG A 116 70.57 54.25 -58.58
N PRO A 117 70.84 53.27 -57.71
CA PRO A 117 70.35 51.91 -57.91
C PRO A 117 68.82 51.89 -57.90
N VAL A 118 68.22 51.11 -58.79
CA VAL A 118 66.77 51.02 -58.97
C VAL A 118 66.27 49.65 -58.53
N PHE A 119 65.24 49.63 -57.68
CA PHE A 119 64.54 48.38 -57.33
C PHE A 119 63.83 47.81 -58.56
N ARG A 120 63.87 46.49 -58.72
CA ARG A 120 63.21 45.75 -59.79
C ARG A 120 62.02 44.95 -59.25
N GLY A 121 61.26 44.37 -60.18
CA GLY A 121 60.09 43.56 -59.86
C GLY A 121 59.02 44.33 -59.08
N ASN A 122 58.42 43.67 -58.10
CA ASN A 122 57.28 44.22 -57.35
C ASN A 122 57.66 45.46 -56.52
N MET A 123 58.90 45.54 -56.02
CA MET A 123 59.37 46.69 -55.21
C MET A 123 59.57 47.97 -56.04
N ALA A 124 59.75 47.85 -57.36
CA ALA A 124 59.91 49.01 -58.24
C ALA A 124 58.68 49.93 -58.17
N ILE A 125 57.49 49.32 -58.23
CA ILE A 125 56.21 50.00 -58.45
C ILE A 125 55.34 50.12 -57.19
N GLN A 126 55.51 49.27 -56.18
CA GLN A 126 54.65 49.27 -54.99
C GLN A 126 55.38 48.85 -53.70
N THR A 127 54.75 49.15 -52.56
CA THR A 127 55.15 48.60 -51.24
C THR A 127 54.90 47.10 -51.23
N VAL A 128 55.89 46.32 -50.81
CA VAL A 128 55.75 44.86 -50.69
C VAL A 128 55.23 44.52 -49.30
N THR A 129 54.18 43.71 -49.25
CA THR A 129 53.69 43.10 -48.00
C THR A 129 54.05 41.62 -48.01
N ILE A 130 54.75 41.17 -46.97
CA ILE A 130 55.19 39.79 -46.76
C ILE A 130 54.33 39.21 -45.64
N TYR A 131 53.92 37.97 -45.80
CA TYR A 131 53.18 37.23 -44.80
C TYR A 131 54.07 36.07 -44.32
N VAL A 132 54.37 36.05 -43.03
CA VAL A 132 55.18 35.01 -42.39
C VAL A 132 54.26 34.28 -41.42
N LEU A 133 54.11 32.97 -41.58
CA LEU A 133 53.38 32.16 -40.61
C LEU A 133 54.20 32.13 -39.31
N GLU A 134 53.55 32.19 -38.15
CA GLU A 134 54.27 31.91 -36.92
C GLU A 134 54.76 30.45 -36.86
N GLY A 135 55.68 30.15 -35.95
CA GLY A 135 56.30 28.82 -35.87
C GLY A 135 57.20 28.45 -37.06
N THR A 136 57.31 29.32 -38.09
CA THR A 136 58.26 29.08 -39.19
C THR A 136 59.69 29.25 -38.69
N PRO A 137 60.58 28.28 -38.92
CA PRO A 137 61.97 28.40 -38.55
C PRO A 137 62.64 29.56 -39.32
N PRO A 138 63.72 30.16 -38.78
CA PRO A 138 64.44 31.25 -39.44
C PRO A 138 64.80 30.94 -40.91
N GLU A 139 64.23 31.69 -41.85
CA GLU A 139 64.40 31.46 -43.29
C GLU A 139 64.37 32.75 -44.12
N CYS A 140 64.64 32.62 -45.42
CA CYS A 140 64.56 33.74 -46.37
C CYS A 140 63.09 34.06 -46.66
N ILE A 141 62.64 35.25 -46.24
CA ILE A 141 61.25 35.69 -46.42
C ILE A 141 61.05 36.54 -47.68
N TYR A 142 62.12 37.15 -48.19
CA TYR A 142 62.07 37.95 -49.42
C TYR A 142 63.45 38.15 -50.04
N GLN A 143 63.51 38.08 -51.36
CA GLN A 143 64.70 38.39 -52.13
C GLN A 143 64.55 39.78 -52.77
N VAL A 144 65.34 40.75 -52.31
CA VAL A 144 65.39 42.08 -52.90
C VAL A 144 66.11 41.99 -54.24
N ASP A 145 65.44 42.45 -55.30
CA ASP A 145 66.01 42.59 -56.63
C ASP A 145 66.23 44.08 -56.91
N ALA A 146 67.49 44.46 -57.12
CA ALA A 146 67.89 45.82 -57.42
C ALA A 146 69.01 45.78 -58.47
N ALA A 147 69.09 46.82 -59.29
CA ALA A 147 70.13 46.94 -60.28
C ALA A 147 70.53 48.39 -60.47
N ASP A 148 71.80 48.58 -60.81
CA ASP A 148 72.30 49.84 -61.30
C ASP A 148 71.99 49.95 -62.79
N PRO A 149 71.48 51.10 -63.26
CA PRO A 149 71.32 51.39 -64.67
C PRO A 149 72.60 51.10 -65.49
N GLU A 150 73.76 51.50 -64.98
CA GLU A 150 75.08 51.44 -65.64
C GLU A 150 75.57 49.99 -65.85
N ASN A 151 75.15 49.09 -64.96
CA ASN A 151 75.57 47.68 -64.97
C ASN A 151 74.62 46.76 -65.76
N ALA A 152 73.58 47.29 -66.41
CA ALA A 152 72.61 46.48 -67.15
C ALA A 152 73.23 45.71 -68.35
N GLU A 153 74.36 46.16 -68.90
CA GLU A 153 75.05 45.53 -70.05
C GLU A 153 76.04 44.40 -69.68
N LEU A 154 76.39 44.20 -68.40
CA LEU A 154 77.37 43.19 -67.97
C LEU A 154 76.72 41.87 -67.50
N LYS A 155 75.90 41.23 -68.33
CA LYS A 155 75.29 39.91 -68.02
C LYS A 155 76.23 38.71 -68.16
N THR A 156 77.50 38.88 -68.51
CA THR A 156 78.35 37.74 -68.91
C THR A 156 79.55 37.41 -68.04
N ASN A 157 79.88 38.16 -66.98
CA ASN A 157 80.94 37.70 -66.07
C ASN A 157 80.65 38.09 -64.61
N SER A 158 80.75 37.07 -63.77
CA SER A 158 80.53 37.06 -62.33
C SER A 158 81.44 38.02 -61.56
N LEU A 159 81.11 39.31 -61.55
CA LEU A 159 81.58 40.27 -60.55
C LEU A 159 80.35 40.85 -59.86
N LEU A 160 80.30 40.62 -58.55
CA LEU A 160 79.27 41.11 -57.65
C LEU A 160 79.03 42.60 -57.90
N SER A 161 77.80 42.99 -58.27
CA SER A 161 77.30 44.31 -57.92
C SER A 161 77.38 44.38 -56.39
N SER A 162 78.41 45.03 -55.85
CA SER A 162 78.63 45.14 -54.40
C SER A 162 77.66 46.17 -53.80
N PHE A 163 76.36 45.92 -53.97
CA PHE A 163 75.33 46.70 -53.32
C PHE A 163 75.41 46.46 -51.82
N GLN A 164 75.35 47.55 -51.06
CA GLN A 164 75.18 47.47 -49.62
C GLN A 164 73.69 47.58 -49.30
N TYR A 165 73.15 46.52 -48.70
CA TYR A 165 71.77 46.50 -48.23
C TYR A 165 71.70 46.86 -46.74
N SER A 166 70.69 47.63 -46.36
CA SER A 166 70.39 47.92 -44.95
C SER A 166 68.89 47.94 -44.67
N LEU A 167 68.53 47.55 -43.45
CA LEU A 167 67.16 47.54 -42.94
C LEU A 167 67.03 48.53 -41.78
N LEU A 168 65.98 49.35 -41.81
CA LEU A 168 65.63 50.28 -40.74
C LEU A 168 64.14 50.20 -40.38
N PRO A 169 63.74 50.42 -39.12
CA PRO A 169 64.62 50.66 -37.96
C PRO A 169 65.36 49.40 -37.52
N ALA A 170 66.52 49.55 -36.88
CA ALA A 170 67.25 48.48 -36.22
C ALA A 170 67.40 48.79 -34.71
N PRO A 171 67.38 47.79 -33.82
CA PRO A 171 67.28 46.35 -34.08
C PRO A 171 65.83 45.89 -34.33
N VAL A 172 65.66 45.00 -35.30
CA VAL A 172 64.42 44.27 -35.63
C VAL A 172 64.77 42.79 -35.83
N PRO A 173 63.82 41.85 -35.70
CA PRO A 173 64.08 40.41 -35.85
C PRO A 173 64.27 39.96 -37.31
N PHE A 174 64.90 40.81 -38.11
CA PHE A 174 65.17 40.59 -39.53
C PHE A 174 66.58 41.06 -39.87
N VAL A 175 67.24 40.31 -40.75
CA VAL A 175 68.56 40.64 -41.28
C VAL A 175 68.52 40.62 -42.80
N VAL A 176 69.22 41.55 -43.43
CA VAL A 176 69.44 41.54 -44.88
C VAL A 176 70.89 41.18 -45.16
N PHE A 177 71.10 40.21 -46.04
CA PHE A 177 72.43 39.78 -46.47
C PHE A 177 72.90 40.59 -47.69
N GLU A 178 74.20 40.54 -47.98
CA GLU A 178 74.81 41.17 -49.16
C GLU A 178 74.20 40.67 -50.49
N SER A 179 73.58 39.49 -50.49
CA SER A 179 72.84 38.98 -51.64
C SER A 179 71.49 39.67 -51.88
N GLY A 180 71.05 40.58 -51.00
CA GLY A 180 69.71 41.16 -51.01
C GLY A 180 68.63 40.27 -50.38
N ALA A 181 69.00 39.12 -49.82
CA ALA A 181 68.06 38.22 -49.15
C ALA A 181 67.73 38.71 -47.73
N ILE A 182 66.45 38.90 -47.45
CA ILE A 182 65.92 39.24 -46.12
C ILE A 182 65.55 37.94 -45.41
N PHE A 183 66.14 37.70 -44.24
CA PHE A 183 65.86 36.55 -43.39
C PHE A 183 65.20 36.96 -42.09
N SER A 184 64.29 36.13 -41.58
CA SER A 184 63.90 36.17 -40.18
C SER A 184 65.06 35.69 -39.30
N THR A 185 65.27 36.31 -38.13
CA THR A 185 66.36 35.92 -37.21
C THR A 185 65.89 35.00 -36.09
N LYS A 186 64.58 34.82 -35.96
CA LYS A 186 63.94 33.97 -34.96
C LYS A 186 62.65 33.38 -35.52
N GLU A 187 62.17 32.37 -34.84
CA GLU A 187 60.79 31.89 -34.94
C GLU A 187 59.87 32.91 -34.25
N PHE A 188 58.79 33.28 -34.92
CA PHE A 188 57.79 34.21 -34.38
C PHE A 188 56.71 33.43 -33.64
N ASP A 189 56.22 34.03 -32.56
CA ASP A 189 55.11 33.57 -31.71
C ASP A 189 54.10 34.71 -31.70
N TYR A 190 52.98 34.56 -32.40
CA TYR A 190 52.01 35.62 -32.67
C TYR A 190 51.43 36.18 -31.37
N GLU A 191 51.21 35.33 -30.37
CA GLU A 191 50.60 35.68 -29.08
C GLU A 191 51.56 36.48 -28.19
N LYS A 192 52.88 36.36 -28.41
CA LYS A 192 53.90 37.07 -27.61
C LYS A 192 54.63 38.17 -28.36
N ASP A 193 54.71 38.09 -29.69
CA ASP A 193 55.46 39.01 -30.54
C ASP A 193 54.58 40.06 -31.23
N PRO A 194 55.15 41.18 -31.72
CA PRO A 194 54.43 42.12 -32.56
C PRO A 194 53.88 41.47 -33.86
N HIS A 195 52.58 41.64 -34.13
CA HIS A 195 51.92 41.03 -35.30
C HIS A 195 52.32 41.66 -36.65
N CYS A 196 52.95 42.85 -36.64
CA CYS A 196 53.40 43.51 -37.87
C CYS A 196 54.67 44.35 -37.66
N TYR A 197 55.48 44.43 -38.72
CA TYR A 197 56.74 45.19 -38.76
C TYR A 197 56.81 46.02 -40.04
N PHE A 198 57.03 47.33 -39.88
CA PHE A 198 57.21 48.26 -40.99
C PHE A 198 58.70 48.58 -41.15
N LEU A 199 59.31 48.04 -42.20
CA LEU A 199 60.74 48.16 -42.46
C LEU A 199 61.01 48.98 -43.72
N ASN A 200 62.11 49.72 -43.74
CA ASN A 200 62.65 50.39 -44.91
C ASN A 200 63.92 49.67 -45.35
N VAL A 201 63.91 49.14 -46.57
CA VAL A 201 65.05 48.54 -47.24
C VAL A 201 65.76 49.63 -48.02
N THR A 202 67.04 49.89 -47.72
CA THR A 202 67.87 50.81 -48.50
C THR A 202 68.95 50.02 -49.22
N VAL A 203 69.07 50.26 -50.53
CA VAL A 203 70.13 49.73 -51.40
C VAL A 203 71.06 50.89 -51.74
N THR A 204 72.35 50.69 -51.49
CA THR A 204 73.40 51.68 -51.78
C THR A 204 74.38 51.08 -52.78
N ASP A 205 74.71 51.82 -53.83
CA ASP A 205 75.74 51.46 -54.80
C ASP A 205 77.17 51.62 -54.20
N PRO A 206 78.22 51.19 -54.90
CA PRO A 206 79.60 51.36 -54.43
C PRO A 206 80.07 52.83 -54.36
N GLU A 207 79.44 53.73 -55.11
CA GLU A 207 79.78 55.17 -55.18
C GLU A 207 79.05 56.01 -54.11
N GLY A 208 78.14 55.39 -53.35
CA GLY A 208 77.42 55.96 -52.22
C GLY A 208 76.04 56.52 -52.53
N LEU A 209 75.51 56.38 -53.75
CA LEU A 209 74.12 56.72 -54.07
C LEU A 209 73.18 55.62 -53.58
N ASN A 210 72.00 56.02 -53.11
CA ASN A 210 71.05 55.08 -52.51
C ASN A 210 69.60 55.33 -52.93
N SER A 211 68.84 54.24 -52.80
CA SER A 211 67.40 54.18 -53.00
C SER A 211 66.76 53.40 -51.84
N THR A 212 65.61 53.87 -51.37
CA THR A 212 64.89 53.28 -50.24
C THR A 212 63.45 52.93 -50.62
N LYS A 213 62.98 51.75 -50.18
CA LYS A 213 61.59 51.29 -50.31
C LYS A 213 61.10 50.66 -49.01
N THR A 214 59.79 50.69 -48.81
CA THR A 214 59.15 50.12 -47.61
C THR A 214 58.70 48.68 -47.84
N VAL A 215 58.85 47.85 -46.81
CA VAL A 215 58.38 46.48 -46.70
C VAL A 215 57.51 46.38 -45.45
N ASN A 216 56.30 45.86 -45.61
CA ASN A 216 55.45 45.50 -44.48
C ASN A 216 55.54 43.99 -44.26
N ILE A 217 55.85 43.55 -43.05
CA ILE A 217 55.88 42.13 -42.69
C ILE A 217 54.76 41.90 -41.69
N ASN A 218 53.78 41.10 -42.08
CA ASN A 218 52.70 40.67 -41.20
C ASN A 218 52.98 39.24 -40.75
N ILE A 219 52.94 39.02 -39.45
CA ILE A 219 52.91 37.68 -38.88
C ILE A 219 51.47 37.19 -38.99
N ILE A 220 51.30 35.95 -39.46
CA ILE A 220 50.01 35.30 -39.60
C ILE A 220 49.89 34.29 -38.48
N ASN A 221 48.89 34.50 -37.63
CA ASN A 221 48.52 33.58 -36.57
C ASN A 221 48.11 32.22 -37.18
N ILE A 222 48.56 31.15 -36.56
CA ILE A 222 48.10 29.79 -36.79
C ILE A 222 47.46 29.27 -35.50
N ASN A 223 46.59 28.27 -35.62
CA ASN A 223 45.92 27.70 -34.45
C ASN A 223 46.83 26.69 -33.72
N ASP A 224 47.83 27.15 -32.98
CA ASP A 224 48.80 26.32 -32.26
C ASP A 224 48.64 26.33 -30.72
N GLU A 225 47.87 27.27 -30.18
CA GLU A 225 47.47 27.25 -28.77
C GLU A 225 46.18 26.45 -28.57
N ARG A 226 45.90 26.13 -27.29
CA ARG A 226 44.70 25.39 -26.90
C ARG A 226 43.76 26.27 -26.10
N PRO A 227 42.44 26.14 -26.28
CA PRO A 227 41.49 26.87 -25.46
C PRO A 227 41.61 26.44 -23.99
N TYR A 228 41.43 27.35 -23.05
CA TYR A 228 41.46 27.06 -21.62
C TYR A 228 40.27 27.65 -20.87
N PHE A 229 39.75 26.92 -19.88
CA PHE A 229 38.64 27.38 -19.06
C PHE A 229 39.09 28.49 -18.10
N THR A 230 38.37 29.61 -18.12
CA THR A 230 38.52 30.70 -17.15
C THR A 230 37.62 30.50 -15.93
N THR A 231 36.57 29.69 -16.07
CA THR A 231 35.71 29.27 -14.95
C THR A 231 36.50 28.41 -13.97
N LYS A 232 36.54 28.84 -12.70
CA LYS A 232 37.25 28.13 -11.60
C LYS A 232 36.35 27.21 -10.79
N GLN A 233 35.05 27.48 -10.74
CA GLN A 233 34.11 26.70 -9.96
C GLN A 233 33.87 25.34 -10.64
N ARG A 234 33.93 24.27 -9.84
CA ARG A 234 33.75 22.88 -10.30
C ARG A 234 32.51 22.21 -9.72
N ILE A 235 31.95 22.77 -8.64
CA ILE A 235 30.82 22.18 -7.93
C ILE A 235 29.65 23.16 -7.93
N TYR A 236 28.50 22.70 -8.39
CA TYR A 236 27.24 23.45 -8.38
C TYR A 236 26.18 22.68 -7.60
N ARG A 237 25.24 23.40 -6.99
CA ARG A 237 24.09 22.81 -6.30
C ARG A 237 22.82 23.40 -6.89
N ILE A 238 21.90 22.54 -7.28
CA ILE A 238 20.58 22.95 -7.75
C ILE A 238 19.52 22.10 -7.06
N PRO A 239 18.36 22.66 -6.70
CA PRO A 239 17.22 21.85 -6.33
C PRO A 239 16.78 20.98 -7.50
N GLU A 240 16.11 19.87 -7.23
CA GLU A 240 15.40 19.09 -8.23
C GLU A 240 14.15 19.82 -8.79
N GLU A 241 13.42 19.16 -9.70
CA GLU A 241 12.20 19.67 -10.35
C GLU A 241 12.34 21.05 -11.02
N GLN A 242 13.58 21.41 -11.38
CA GLN A 242 13.82 22.61 -12.16
C GLN A 242 13.25 22.44 -13.57
N SER A 243 12.61 23.50 -14.05
CA SER A 243 12.08 23.52 -15.41
C SER A 243 13.23 23.42 -16.42
N PRO A 244 13.05 22.70 -17.54
CA PRO A 244 14.00 22.73 -18.65
C PRO A 244 14.28 24.16 -19.10
N GLY A 245 15.56 24.49 -19.31
CA GLY A 245 16.05 25.84 -19.61
C GLY A 245 16.53 26.63 -18.39
N THR A 246 16.34 26.14 -17.15
CA THR A 246 16.94 26.77 -15.97
C THR A 246 18.47 26.74 -16.07
N VAL A 247 19.10 27.91 -15.92
CA VAL A 247 20.56 28.06 -15.98
C VAL A 247 21.19 27.54 -14.69
N VAL A 248 22.15 26.62 -14.83
CA VAL A 248 22.96 26.07 -13.74
C VAL A 248 24.24 26.88 -13.57
N ALA A 249 24.93 27.14 -14.67
CA ALA A 249 26.22 27.83 -14.67
C ALA A 249 26.51 28.46 -16.03
N ASN A 250 27.33 29.52 -16.03
CA ASN A 250 27.90 30.10 -17.24
C ASN A 250 29.35 29.68 -17.33
N ILE A 251 29.66 28.80 -18.26
CA ILE A 251 31.00 28.24 -18.45
C ILE A 251 31.74 29.07 -19.48
N THR A 252 32.88 29.59 -19.08
CA THR A 252 33.69 30.50 -19.88
C THR A 252 35.07 29.92 -20.12
N ALA A 253 35.58 30.12 -21.34
CA ALA A 253 36.91 29.74 -21.77
C ALA A 253 37.49 30.85 -22.65
N LYS A 254 38.78 30.78 -22.92
CA LYS A 254 39.50 31.69 -23.81
C LYS A 254 40.47 30.89 -24.66
N ASP A 255 40.68 31.36 -25.88
CA ASP A 255 41.75 30.89 -26.76
C ASP A 255 42.77 32.02 -26.95
N PRO A 256 44.08 31.79 -26.71
CA PRO A 256 45.11 32.76 -27.06
C PRO A 256 45.13 33.14 -28.55
N ASP A 257 44.79 32.22 -29.46
CA ASP A 257 44.91 32.43 -30.92
C ASP A 257 43.89 33.43 -31.48
N ASP A 258 42.84 33.75 -30.71
CA ASP A 258 41.67 34.49 -31.20
C ASP A 258 41.39 35.77 -30.40
N GLU A 259 42.44 36.51 -29.99
CA GLU A 259 42.31 37.75 -29.20
C GLU A 259 41.45 38.85 -29.85
N ASN A 260 41.35 38.87 -31.19
CA ASN A 260 40.68 39.95 -31.95
C ASN A 260 39.35 39.55 -32.61
N SER A 261 38.91 38.30 -32.51
CA SER A 261 37.57 37.89 -32.94
C SER A 261 36.63 37.75 -31.73
N LEU A 262 35.32 37.76 -31.99
CA LEU A 262 34.38 37.19 -31.03
C LEU A 262 34.67 35.69 -30.95
N SER A 263 35.56 35.31 -30.03
CA SER A 263 36.08 33.96 -29.78
C SER A 263 35.06 32.89 -30.17
N LYS A 264 35.32 32.18 -31.27
CA LYS A 264 34.41 31.15 -31.80
C LYS A 264 34.62 29.81 -31.09
N LEU A 265 34.57 29.83 -29.77
CA LEU A 265 34.65 28.61 -28.98
C LEU A 265 33.36 27.82 -29.06
N PHE A 266 33.49 26.52 -29.31
CA PHE A 266 32.39 25.58 -29.36
C PHE A 266 32.37 24.75 -28.08
N TYR A 267 31.30 24.91 -27.31
CA TYR A 267 31.10 24.16 -26.07
C TYR A 267 30.27 22.90 -26.34
N SER A 268 30.68 21.77 -25.78
CA SER A 268 29.93 20.53 -25.87
C SER A 268 30.03 19.74 -24.56
N ILE A 269 29.11 18.78 -24.38
CA ILE A 269 29.21 17.79 -23.31
C ILE A 269 29.66 16.49 -23.97
N GLN A 270 30.78 15.93 -23.51
CA GLN A 270 31.42 14.77 -24.14
C GLN A 270 30.55 13.50 -24.11
N SER A 271 29.73 13.34 -23.07
CA SER A 271 28.79 12.24 -22.93
C SER A 271 27.36 12.76 -22.92
N SER A 272 26.44 12.06 -23.59
CA SER A 272 25.03 12.43 -23.58
C SER A 272 24.49 12.32 -22.15
N ASP A 273 24.26 13.47 -21.51
CA ASP A 273 23.57 13.57 -20.24
C ASP A 273 22.10 13.90 -20.48
N ARG A 274 21.19 13.24 -19.75
CA ARG A 274 19.73 13.42 -19.92
C ARG A 274 19.18 14.61 -19.12
N TYR A 275 19.95 15.13 -18.16
CA TYR A 275 19.57 16.15 -17.21
C TYR A 275 20.10 17.53 -17.63
N PHE A 276 21.25 17.59 -18.30
CA PHE A 276 21.93 18.84 -18.64
C PHE A 276 22.24 18.99 -20.13
N SER A 277 22.23 20.23 -20.59
CA SER A 277 22.68 20.63 -21.93
C SER A 277 23.51 21.90 -21.81
N ILE A 278 24.45 22.10 -22.73
CA ILE A 278 25.23 23.34 -22.83
C ILE A 278 24.94 24.02 -24.16
N ASN A 279 24.79 25.33 -24.14
CA ASN A 279 24.69 26.10 -25.37
C ASN A 279 26.08 26.15 -26.04
N PRO A 280 26.21 25.69 -27.29
CA PRO A 280 27.51 25.55 -27.95
C PRO A 280 28.20 26.88 -28.24
N SER A 281 27.48 27.99 -28.27
CA SER A 281 28.02 29.32 -28.59
C SER A 281 28.22 30.23 -27.39
N THR A 282 27.54 29.96 -26.27
CA THR A 282 27.57 30.84 -25.09
C THR A 282 28.14 30.18 -23.84
N GLY A 283 28.35 28.86 -23.85
CA GLY A 283 28.81 28.11 -22.68
C GLY A 283 27.80 28.06 -21.52
N VAL A 284 26.54 28.46 -21.75
CA VAL A 284 25.48 28.40 -20.74
C VAL A 284 25.07 26.95 -20.52
N LEU A 285 25.37 26.42 -19.34
CA LEU A 285 24.94 25.09 -18.88
C LEU A 285 23.56 25.20 -18.24
N GLN A 286 22.60 24.44 -18.75
CA GLN A 286 21.20 24.52 -18.37
C GLN A 286 20.56 23.13 -18.23
N VAL A 287 19.45 23.07 -17.49
CA VAL A 287 18.64 21.87 -17.32
C VAL A 287 17.98 21.50 -18.65
N ALA A 288 18.14 20.25 -19.10
CA ALA A 288 17.59 19.73 -20.34
C ALA A 288 16.33 18.85 -20.13
N GLY A 289 16.22 18.19 -18.97
CA GLY A 289 15.13 17.27 -18.66
C GLY A 289 14.77 17.30 -17.19
N ARG A 290 13.66 16.63 -16.82
CA ARG A 290 13.23 16.50 -15.42
C ARG A 290 14.30 15.79 -14.60
N ILE A 291 14.69 16.41 -13.50
CA ILE A 291 15.60 15.89 -12.48
C ILE A 291 14.74 15.55 -11.27
N ASP A 292 14.75 14.28 -10.88
CA ASP A 292 13.97 13.72 -9.79
C ASP A 292 14.98 13.03 -8.85
N ARG A 293 15.23 13.65 -7.70
CA ARG A 293 16.20 13.27 -6.67
C ARG A 293 15.76 12.03 -5.92
N ASP A 294 14.47 11.75 -5.87
CA ASP A 294 13.86 10.64 -5.15
C ASP A 294 13.88 9.33 -5.93
N ALA A 295 13.96 9.43 -7.26
CA ALA A 295 14.10 8.32 -8.17
C ALA A 295 15.55 7.80 -8.28
N LEU A 296 15.68 6.50 -8.58
CA LEU A 296 16.97 5.91 -8.95
C LEU A 296 17.42 6.43 -10.33
N PRO A 297 18.72 6.72 -10.51
CA PRO A 297 19.83 6.47 -9.58
C PRO A 297 20.12 7.62 -8.59
N LEU A 298 19.55 8.81 -8.81
CA LEU A 298 19.87 10.03 -8.03
C LEU A 298 19.57 9.88 -6.54
N ARG A 299 18.60 9.03 -6.18
CA ARG A 299 18.30 8.63 -4.81
C ARG A 299 19.54 8.25 -4.01
N LEU A 300 20.38 7.39 -4.59
CA LEU A 300 21.59 6.85 -3.96
C LEU A 300 22.82 7.73 -4.24
N HIS A 301 22.83 8.39 -5.40
CA HIS A 301 23.96 9.16 -5.89
C HIS A 301 23.50 10.55 -6.34
N PRO A 302 23.49 11.56 -5.44
CA PRO A 302 22.99 12.91 -5.75
C PRO A 302 23.87 13.70 -6.72
N ASN A 303 25.06 13.19 -7.03
CA ASN A 303 26.07 13.91 -7.79
C ASN A 303 26.02 13.47 -9.25
N VAL A 304 25.85 14.41 -10.15
CA VAL A 304 25.97 14.22 -11.59
C VAL A 304 27.28 14.86 -12.06
N SER A 305 28.19 14.06 -12.59
CA SER A 305 29.43 14.54 -13.20
C SER A 305 29.21 14.76 -14.70
N VAL A 306 29.51 15.98 -15.16
CA VAL A 306 29.42 16.40 -16.56
C VAL A 306 30.81 16.83 -17.02
N ILE A 307 31.34 16.18 -18.06
CA ILE A 307 32.61 16.57 -18.68
C ILE A 307 32.29 17.51 -19.83
N ILE A 308 32.66 18.78 -19.66
CA ILE A 308 32.49 19.82 -20.65
C ILE A 308 33.76 19.92 -21.47
N GLN A 309 33.59 19.89 -22.79
CA GLN A 309 34.66 20.08 -23.75
C GLN A 309 34.48 21.45 -24.40
N VAL A 310 35.59 22.16 -24.62
CA VAL A 310 35.63 23.39 -25.39
C VAL A 310 36.64 23.21 -26.53
N GLU A 311 36.23 23.57 -27.74
CA GLU A 311 37.01 23.46 -28.97
C GLU A 311 37.08 24.81 -29.69
N ASP A 312 38.21 25.14 -30.29
CA ASP A 312 38.41 26.35 -31.10
C ASP A 312 37.79 26.22 -32.52
N SER A 313 37.62 24.99 -33.02
CA SER A 313 37.16 24.68 -34.36
C SER A 313 36.43 23.32 -34.41
N PRO A 314 35.29 23.20 -35.14
CA PRO A 314 34.45 22.00 -35.11
C PRO A 314 35.02 20.75 -35.81
N SER A 315 36.13 20.86 -36.55
CA SER A 315 36.58 19.81 -37.48
C SER A 315 38.06 19.45 -37.40
N ASP A 316 38.90 20.32 -36.83
CA ASP A 316 40.35 20.07 -36.67
C ASP A 316 40.95 21.00 -35.61
N GLY A 317 40.20 21.19 -34.52
CA GLY A 317 40.53 22.16 -33.48
C GLY A 317 41.27 21.59 -32.28
N HIS A 318 41.90 22.46 -31.49
CA HIS A 318 42.37 22.07 -30.17
C HIS A 318 41.23 22.05 -29.17
N ALA A 319 41.26 21.04 -28.29
CA ALA A 319 40.23 20.83 -27.29
C ALA A 319 40.80 20.84 -25.87
N SER A 320 40.01 21.35 -24.94
CA SER A 320 40.22 21.23 -23.51
C SER A 320 38.98 20.72 -22.80
N GLU A 321 39.18 19.97 -21.72
CA GLU A 321 38.10 19.34 -20.95
C GLU A 321 38.07 19.83 -19.50
N MET A 322 36.87 19.90 -18.94
CA MET A 322 36.62 20.29 -17.56
C MET A 322 35.46 19.49 -16.98
N GLU A 323 35.73 18.71 -15.94
CA GLU A 323 34.70 18.03 -15.17
C GLU A 323 33.99 19.00 -14.21
N ILE A 324 32.67 19.04 -14.27
CA ILE A 324 31.80 19.73 -13.32
C ILE A 324 30.94 18.71 -12.58
N THR A 325 30.89 18.81 -11.26
CA THR A 325 29.97 18.02 -10.43
C THR A 325 28.77 18.87 -10.03
N ILE A 326 27.57 18.40 -10.35
CA ILE A 326 26.31 19.05 -9.98
C ILE A 326 25.64 18.19 -8.92
N ILE A 327 25.46 18.75 -7.73
CA ILE A 327 24.80 18.10 -6.60
C ILE A 327 23.33 18.48 -6.65
N ILE A 328 22.45 17.49 -6.75
CA ILE A 328 21.01 17.68 -6.74
C ILE A 328 20.52 17.72 -5.28
N ASP A 329 20.00 18.88 -4.90
CA ASP A 329 19.38 19.10 -3.60
C ASP A 329 17.92 18.63 -3.63
N ASP A 330 17.56 17.88 -2.61
CA ASP A 330 16.22 17.35 -2.36
C ASP A 330 15.26 18.47 -1.96
N ILE A 331 14.08 18.50 -2.58
CA ILE A 331 12.99 19.39 -2.18
C ILE A 331 11.85 18.57 -1.59
N ASN A 332 10.98 19.20 -0.82
CA ASN A 332 9.74 18.56 -0.38
C ASN A 332 8.75 18.65 -1.55
N ASP A 333 8.65 17.63 -2.40
CA ASP A 333 7.68 17.53 -3.48
C ASP A 333 6.84 16.24 -3.46
N ASN A 334 7.21 15.26 -2.64
CA ASN A 334 6.36 14.11 -2.35
C ASN A 334 5.52 14.34 -1.09
N SER A 335 4.48 13.51 -0.97
CA SER A 335 3.59 13.54 0.18
C SER A 335 3.64 12.20 0.90
N PRO A 336 3.37 12.15 2.22
CA PRO A 336 3.45 10.91 2.97
C PRO A 336 2.41 9.92 2.47
N GLU A 337 2.86 8.75 2.04
CA GLU A 337 2.01 7.69 1.55
C GLU A 337 1.88 6.58 2.59
N CYS A 338 0.64 6.21 2.90
CA CYS A 338 0.34 5.12 3.80
C CYS A 338 -0.24 3.93 3.04
N ASN A 339 0.37 2.76 3.17
CA ASN A 339 -0.10 1.52 2.55
C ASN A 339 -0.29 0.40 3.59
N PRO A 340 -1.54 0.01 3.92
CA PRO A 340 -2.79 0.53 3.36
C PRO A 340 -3.17 1.92 3.92
N SER A 341 -4.00 2.67 3.19
CA SER A 341 -4.57 3.95 3.65
C SER A 341 -5.90 3.78 4.42
N THR A 342 -6.40 2.54 4.50
CA THR A 342 -7.64 2.19 5.21
C THR A 342 -7.39 1.07 6.19
N PHE A 343 -7.83 1.27 7.43
CA PHE A 343 -7.66 0.32 8.52
C PHE A 343 -9.01 -0.11 9.07
N ARG A 344 -9.12 -1.40 9.41
CA ARG A 344 -10.26 -1.97 10.13
C ARG A 344 -9.75 -2.60 11.41
N LYS A 345 -10.29 -2.15 12.53
CA LYS A 345 -9.93 -2.64 13.87
C LYS A 345 -11.18 -3.04 14.63
N GLU A 346 -10.99 -3.96 15.54
CA GLU A 346 -12.03 -4.41 16.46
C GLU A 346 -11.56 -4.12 17.88
N ALA A 347 -12.47 -3.63 18.73
CA ALA A 347 -12.22 -3.35 20.14
C ALA A 347 -13.41 -3.87 20.95
N ASN A 348 -13.16 -4.37 22.16
CA ASN A 348 -14.25 -4.78 23.05
C ASN A 348 -14.80 -3.54 23.77
N GLU A 349 -16.09 -3.56 24.09
CA GLU A 349 -16.73 -2.43 24.77
C GLU A 349 -16.17 -2.14 26.17
N ASN A 350 -15.74 -3.19 26.87
CA ASN A 350 -15.16 -3.09 28.20
C ASN A 350 -13.67 -2.69 28.24
N MET A 351 -13.09 -2.32 27.09
CA MET A 351 -11.70 -1.85 27.04
C MET A 351 -11.56 -0.52 27.77
N THR A 352 -10.51 -0.41 28.59
CA THR A 352 -10.24 0.79 29.38
C THR A 352 -9.70 1.93 28.53
N ALA A 353 -9.91 3.17 28.99
CA ALA A 353 -9.23 4.35 28.44
C ALA A 353 -7.69 4.17 28.47
N GLY A 354 -7.00 4.70 27.47
CA GLY A 354 -5.56 4.53 27.25
C GLY A 354 -5.17 3.27 26.49
N THR A 355 -6.13 2.40 26.13
CA THR A 355 -5.83 1.20 25.34
C THR A 355 -5.36 1.58 23.93
N PHE A 356 -4.22 1.03 23.52
CA PHE A 356 -3.63 1.21 22.20
C PHE A 356 -4.34 0.34 21.15
N LEU A 357 -4.68 0.92 19.99
CA LEU A 357 -5.41 0.24 18.92
C LEU A 357 -4.61 0.03 17.63
N LEU A 358 -3.88 1.07 17.20
CA LEU A 358 -3.23 1.09 15.91
C LEU A 358 -2.02 2.04 15.93
N ASP A 359 -0.90 1.58 15.38
CA ASP A 359 0.27 2.40 15.13
C ASP A 359 0.32 2.71 13.62
N LEU A 360 -0.07 3.93 13.26
CA LEU A 360 -0.11 4.39 11.87
C LEU A 360 1.30 4.61 11.31
N ARG A 361 2.30 4.87 12.15
CA ARG A 361 3.67 5.18 11.72
C ARG A 361 4.29 4.02 10.94
N ASN A 362 3.95 2.78 11.28
CA ASN A 362 4.47 1.57 10.64
C ASN A 362 4.01 1.38 9.18
N TYR A 363 2.98 2.11 8.74
CA TYR A 363 2.39 1.94 7.41
C TYR A 363 2.61 3.14 6.50
N CYS A 364 3.11 4.24 7.05
CA CYS A 364 3.32 5.49 6.33
C CYS A 364 4.80 5.71 6.10
N LYS A 365 5.14 6.18 4.91
CA LYS A 365 6.49 6.62 4.54
C LYS A 365 6.38 7.82 3.62
N ASP A 366 7.38 8.67 3.69
CA ASP A 366 7.61 9.66 2.66
C ASP A 366 8.85 9.22 1.87
N ILE A 367 8.82 9.40 0.55
CA ILE A 367 9.88 8.96 -0.33
C ILE A 367 11.01 9.99 -0.41
N ASP A 368 10.80 11.25 -0.02
CA ASP A 368 11.82 12.29 0.00
C ASP A 368 13.12 11.78 0.66
N VAL A 369 14.28 12.08 0.07
CA VAL A 369 15.55 11.50 0.55
C VAL A 369 16.08 12.25 1.77
N ASN A 370 15.90 13.57 1.83
CA ASN A 370 16.41 14.36 2.93
C ASN A 370 15.57 14.16 4.20
N PRO A 371 16.20 13.86 5.36
CA PRO A 371 15.49 13.72 6.62
C PRO A 371 14.58 14.90 7.01
N SER A 372 14.84 16.11 6.53
CA SER A 372 13.96 17.25 6.80
C SER A 372 12.64 17.19 6.02
N ASN A 373 12.66 16.62 4.82
CA ASN A 373 11.54 16.61 3.89
C ASN A 373 10.66 15.37 4.14
N ASN A 374 11.27 14.21 4.37
CA ASN A 374 10.50 12.98 4.67
C ASN A 374 9.92 12.85 6.09
N GLN A 375 9.97 13.92 6.89
CA GLN A 375 9.40 13.95 8.23
C GLN A 375 7.94 14.40 8.21
N PHE A 376 7.04 13.52 8.61
CA PHE A 376 5.61 13.80 8.68
C PHE A 376 5.01 13.57 10.06
N ASN A 377 3.86 14.21 10.27
CA ASN A 377 3.04 14.16 11.48
C ASN A 377 1.61 13.70 11.19
N PHE A 378 0.98 13.12 12.19
CA PHE A 378 -0.42 12.72 12.20
C PHE A 378 -1.23 13.76 12.96
N ILE A 379 -2.17 14.41 12.27
CA ILE A 379 -2.98 15.50 12.81
C ILE A 379 -4.44 15.36 12.39
N GLY A 380 -5.31 16.19 12.99
CA GLY A 380 -6.68 16.34 12.51
C GLY A 380 -7.56 15.09 12.66
N LEU A 381 -7.36 14.32 13.73
CA LEU A 381 -8.26 13.21 14.07
C LEU A 381 -9.70 13.72 14.15
N SER A 382 -10.55 13.19 13.28
CA SER A 382 -11.91 13.66 13.06
C SER A 382 -12.79 12.49 12.60
N GLY A 383 -14.09 12.75 12.40
CA GLY A 383 -15.06 11.74 11.95
C GLY A 383 -16.06 11.35 13.03
N PHE A 384 -16.84 10.31 12.76
CA PHE A 384 -17.91 9.87 13.64
C PHE A 384 -17.36 9.16 14.88
N GLY A 385 -17.64 9.75 16.05
CA GLY A 385 -17.20 9.29 17.37
C GLY A 385 -15.72 9.49 17.66
N SER A 386 -15.06 10.43 16.97
CA SER A 386 -13.66 10.82 17.24
C SER A 386 -13.40 11.24 18.69
N ASN A 387 -14.41 11.72 19.42
CA ASN A 387 -14.28 12.12 20.83
C ASN A 387 -13.84 10.96 21.76
N ASN A 388 -14.06 9.71 21.35
CA ASN A 388 -13.69 8.50 22.11
C ASN A 388 -12.26 8.02 21.80
N PHE A 389 -11.54 8.73 20.93
CA PHE A 389 -10.20 8.36 20.48
C PHE A 389 -9.26 9.57 20.50
N ALA A 390 -7.97 9.31 20.65
CA ALA A 390 -6.94 10.32 20.54
C ALA A 390 -5.69 9.74 19.89
N LEU A 391 -4.91 10.62 19.26
CA LEU A 391 -3.53 10.33 18.91
C LEU A 391 -2.68 10.68 20.13
N GLU A 392 -1.84 9.74 20.58
CA GLU A 392 -0.97 9.93 21.75
C GLU A 392 -0.05 11.16 21.60
N SER A 393 0.55 11.31 20.41
CA SER A 393 1.29 12.50 19.99
C SER A 393 1.24 12.63 18.47
N THR A 394 1.48 13.83 17.96
CA THR A 394 1.45 14.10 16.51
C THR A 394 2.53 13.33 15.75
N GLY A 395 3.68 13.03 16.37
CA GLY A 395 4.76 12.28 15.73
C GLY A 395 4.61 10.75 15.80
N SER A 396 3.95 10.21 16.85
CA SER A 396 3.91 8.76 17.07
C SER A 396 2.92 8.03 16.18
N GLY A 397 1.83 8.68 15.76
CA GLY A 397 0.77 8.03 14.97
C GLY A 397 0.03 6.92 15.73
N ARG A 398 0.19 6.84 17.05
CA ARG A 398 -0.47 5.84 17.90
C ARG A 398 -1.88 6.29 18.25
N LEU A 399 -2.86 5.56 17.74
CA LEU A 399 -4.27 5.75 18.06
C LEU A 399 -4.63 5.00 19.34
N MET A 400 -5.19 5.73 20.30
CA MET A 400 -5.61 5.24 21.60
C MET A 400 -7.09 5.55 21.86
N MET A 401 -7.71 4.76 22.73
CA MET A 401 -9.05 5.05 23.25
C MET A 401 -8.97 6.09 24.38
N THR A 402 -9.82 7.11 24.37
CA THR A 402 -9.87 8.14 25.44
C THR A 402 -10.94 7.84 26.48
N GLY A 403 -11.96 7.08 26.13
CA GLY A 403 -13.05 6.68 27.02
C GLY A 403 -13.39 5.20 26.88
N SER A 404 -14.08 4.65 27.89
CA SER A 404 -14.73 3.34 27.79
C SER A 404 -15.98 3.48 26.92
N ILE A 405 -16.10 2.63 25.90
CA ILE A 405 -17.23 2.64 24.98
C ILE A 405 -18.17 1.52 25.39
N ASP A 406 -19.21 1.84 26.15
CA ASP A 406 -20.22 0.90 26.68
C ASP A 406 -21.44 0.87 25.72
N LEU A 407 -21.79 -0.29 25.14
CA LEU A 407 -22.92 -0.43 24.21
C LEU A 407 -24.27 -0.47 24.93
N GLU A 408 -24.32 -0.83 26.21
CA GLU A 408 -25.54 -0.79 27.02
C GLU A 408 -25.90 0.63 27.48
N ASN A 409 -24.98 1.59 27.34
CA ASN A 409 -25.27 2.99 27.60
C ASN A 409 -26.23 3.55 26.54
N PRO A 410 -27.40 4.09 26.93
CA PRO A 410 -28.36 4.66 25.99
C PRO A 410 -27.81 5.78 25.09
N ALA A 411 -26.75 6.46 25.53
CA ALA A 411 -26.07 7.49 24.73
C ALA A 411 -25.30 6.93 23.53
N ASN A 412 -24.99 5.64 23.51
CA ASN A 412 -24.21 4.94 22.48
C ASN A 412 -25.07 4.01 21.59
N LEU A 413 -26.40 4.00 21.80
CA LEU A 413 -27.34 3.10 21.14
C LEU A 413 -27.24 3.19 19.60
N GLY A 414 -26.74 2.11 18.99
CA GLY A 414 -26.68 1.91 17.54
C GLY A 414 -25.32 2.17 16.90
N VAL A 415 -24.28 2.52 17.66
CA VAL A 415 -22.92 2.75 17.13
C VAL A 415 -22.07 1.50 17.29
N GLU A 416 -22.21 0.55 16.38
CA GLU A 416 -21.29 -0.60 16.31
C GLU A 416 -19.96 -0.26 15.63
N VAL A 417 -19.92 0.80 14.81
CA VAL A 417 -18.77 1.17 13.99
C VAL A 417 -18.49 2.66 14.06
N TYR A 418 -17.29 3.01 14.50
CA TYR A 418 -16.73 4.35 14.42
C TYR A 418 -15.95 4.52 13.12
N SER A 419 -16.13 5.66 12.45
CA SER A 419 -15.41 6.00 11.22
C SER A 419 -14.59 7.25 11.46
N LEU A 420 -13.28 7.08 11.55
CA LEU A 420 -12.31 8.12 11.86
C LEU A 420 -11.48 8.46 10.63
N THR A 421 -11.07 9.70 10.55
CA THR A 421 -10.12 10.21 9.57
C THR A 421 -8.93 10.85 10.28
N VAL A 422 -7.72 10.49 9.85
CA VAL A 422 -6.47 11.10 10.32
C VAL A 422 -5.75 11.66 9.12
N ARG A 423 -5.27 12.90 9.22
CA ARG A 423 -4.44 13.52 8.18
C ARG A 423 -2.97 13.24 8.50
N VAL A 424 -2.25 12.65 7.55
CA VAL A 424 -0.79 12.57 7.58
C VAL A 424 -0.24 13.72 6.74
N GLN A 425 0.68 14.50 7.28
CA GLN A 425 1.15 15.75 6.66
C GLN A 425 2.64 15.97 6.91
N ASP A 426 3.35 16.49 5.91
CA ASP A 426 4.75 16.87 6.05
C ASP A 426 4.98 17.99 7.04
N SER A 427 6.16 17.92 7.65
CA SER A 427 6.67 18.95 8.54
C SER A 427 7.35 20.08 7.76
N ALA A 428 7.90 19.77 6.59
CA ALA A 428 8.53 20.73 5.70
C ALA A 428 7.50 21.49 4.85
N TYR A 429 7.86 22.72 4.44
CA TYR A 429 7.05 23.54 3.55
C TYR A 429 7.52 23.36 2.09
N PRO A 430 6.60 23.30 1.10
CA PRO A 430 5.15 23.30 1.22
C PRO A 430 4.62 21.98 1.79
N ASN A 431 3.67 22.05 2.71
CA ASN A 431 3.20 20.86 3.42
C ASN A 431 2.22 20.07 2.55
N TYR A 432 2.61 18.89 2.06
CA TYR A 432 1.70 17.96 1.43
C TYR A 432 1.04 17.06 2.47
N SER A 433 -0.10 16.45 2.10
CA SER A 433 -0.83 15.62 3.05
C SER A 433 -1.77 14.64 2.40
N ASN A 434 -2.00 13.54 3.09
CA ASN A 434 -2.94 12.50 2.71
C ASN A 434 -3.91 12.19 3.85
N ILE A 435 -5.00 11.49 3.56
CA ILE A 435 -6.04 11.11 4.53
C ILE A 435 -6.04 9.59 4.72
N ILE A 436 -6.01 9.18 5.99
CA ILE A 436 -6.12 7.79 6.43
C ILE A 436 -7.53 7.57 6.97
N TYR A 437 -8.17 6.49 6.54
CA TYR A 437 -9.49 6.09 7.00
C TYR A 437 -9.38 4.94 8.00
N ILE A 438 -10.04 5.06 9.14
CA ILE A 438 -9.97 4.05 10.21
C ILE A 438 -11.39 3.69 10.63
N TYR A 439 -11.74 2.42 10.51
CA TYR A 439 -13.02 1.88 10.95
C TYR A 439 -12.80 1.02 12.18
N ILE A 440 -13.41 1.40 13.30
CA ILE A 440 -13.31 0.66 14.57
C ILE A 440 -14.66 0.06 14.85
N ARG A 441 -14.74 -1.27 14.82
CA ARG A 441 -15.94 -2.02 15.21
C ARG A 441 -15.87 -2.39 16.68
N ILE A 442 -16.88 -2.01 17.45
CA ILE A 442 -16.98 -2.43 18.85
C ILE A 442 -17.62 -3.82 18.91
N LYS A 443 -16.99 -4.73 19.64
CA LYS A 443 -17.48 -6.07 19.92
C LYS A 443 -18.24 -6.06 21.24
N PRO A 444 -19.48 -6.56 21.25
CA PRO A 444 -20.23 -6.73 22.48
C PRO A 444 -19.57 -7.80 23.35
N VAL A 445 -19.63 -7.61 24.66
CA VAL A 445 -19.15 -8.48 25.72
C VAL A 445 -20.31 -8.73 26.68
N ASN A 446 -20.54 -9.98 27.06
CA ASN A 446 -21.52 -10.28 28.11
C ASN A 446 -20.97 -9.79 29.46
N GLU A 447 -21.50 -8.67 29.96
CA GLU A 447 -21.06 -8.01 31.21
C GLU A 447 -22.11 -8.12 32.32
N PHE A 448 -23.39 -8.17 31.96
CA PHE A 448 -24.50 -8.24 32.91
C PHE A 448 -24.92 -9.68 33.21
N PHE A 449 -25.68 -9.87 34.30
CA PHE A 449 -26.26 -11.16 34.66
C PHE A 449 -27.75 -11.13 34.33
N PRO A 450 -28.38 -12.27 33.98
CA PRO A 450 -29.83 -12.33 33.86
C PRO A 450 -30.49 -11.96 35.18
N VAL A 451 -31.52 -11.11 35.15
CA VAL A 451 -32.26 -10.68 36.36
C VAL A 451 -33.72 -11.08 36.22
N PHE A 452 -34.22 -11.89 37.16
CA PHE A 452 -35.65 -12.20 37.25
C PHE A 452 -36.46 -10.96 37.64
N SER A 453 -37.68 -10.88 37.12
CA SER A 453 -38.60 -9.76 37.39
C SER A 453 -38.96 -9.67 38.87
N ASN A 454 -39.08 -10.83 39.54
CA ASN A 454 -39.30 -10.98 40.98
C ASN A 454 -38.30 -11.99 41.58
N LEU A 455 -37.93 -11.80 42.84
CA LEU A 455 -37.08 -12.74 43.60
C LEU A 455 -37.77 -14.08 43.92
N SER A 456 -39.11 -14.04 44.04
CA SER A 456 -39.95 -15.22 44.20
C SER A 456 -41.26 -15.10 43.42
N TYR A 457 -41.79 -16.25 43.01
CA TYR A 457 -43.08 -16.39 42.34
C TYR A 457 -43.96 -17.35 43.13
N GLU A 458 -45.25 -17.09 43.16
CA GLU A 458 -46.24 -17.93 43.83
C GLU A 458 -47.36 -18.29 42.86
N PHE A 459 -47.63 -19.58 42.69
CA PHE A 459 -48.66 -20.10 41.80
C PHE A 459 -49.57 -21.06 42.59
N ASN A 460 -50.88 -20.94 42.37
CA ASN A 460 -51.87 -21.81 42.97
C ASN A 460 -52.44 -22.73 41.89
N VAL A 461 -52.47 -24.04 42.16
CA VAL A 461 -52.91 -25.05 41.19
C VAL A 461 -53.78 -26.10 41.89
N SER A 462 -54.89 -26.48 41.28
CA SER A 462 -55.75 -27.55 41.80
C SER A 462 -55.11 -28.92 41.58
N GLU A 463 -55.26 -29.84 42.53
CA GLU A 463 -54.68 -31.20 42.41
C GLU A 463 -55.24 -32.01 41.23
N ILE A 464 -56.52 -31.79 40.90
CA ILE A 464 -57.18 -32.40 39.73
C ILE A 464 -56.81 -31.75 38.39
N ALA A 465 -55.85 -30.81 38.39
CA ALA A 465 -55.38 -30.17 37.16
C ALA A 465 -54.75 -31.21 36.22
N LYS A 466 -55.12 -31.13 34.93
CA LYS A 466 -54.64 -32.08 33.92
C LYS A 466 -53.13 -31.93 33.71
N VAL A 467 -52.44 -33.05 33.58
CA VAL A 467 -51.04 -33.08 33.14
C VAL A 467 -50.88 -32.31 31.81
N GLY A 468 -49.88 -31.45 31.73
CA GLY A 468 -49.61 -30.54 30.62
C GLY A 468 -50.20 -29.14 30.77
N SER A 469 -51.04 -28.89 31.79
CA SER A 469 -51.59 -27.55 32.06
C SER A 469 -50.51 -26.57 32.50
N SER A 470 -50.62 -25.31 32.07
CA SER A 470 -49.71 -24.23 32.48
C SER A 470 -50.19 -23.60 33.78
N ILE A 471 -49.30 -23.44 34.76
CA ILE A 471 -49.64 -22.90 36.09
C ILE A 471 -49.19 -21.44 36.27
N GLY A 472 -48.20 -21.00 35.50
CA GLY A 472 -47.67 -19.65 35.60
C GLY A 472 -46.48 -19.43 34.66
N LYS A 473 -45.91 -18.23 34.70
CA LYS A 473 -44.79 -17.83 33.88
C LYS A 473 -43.78 -17.04 34.69
N VAL A 474 -42.50 -17.41 34.58
CA VAL A 474 -41.38 -16.62 35.12
C VAL A 474 -40.74 -15.82 33.99
N ASN A 475 -40.19 -14.64 34.32
CA ASN A 475 -39.57 -13.77 33.34
C ASN A 475 -38.27 -13.17 33.90
N ALA A 476 -37.19 -13.31 33.15
CA ALA A 476 -35.90 -12.68 33.38
C ALA A 476 -35.53 -11.78 32.20
N ARG A 477 -34.70 -10.78 32.46
CA ARG A 477 -34.14 -9.86 31.46
C ARG A 477 -32.65 -9.75 31.67
N ASP A 478 -31.93 -9.59 30.58
CA ASP A 478 -30.52 -9.26 30.57
C ASP A 478 -30.37 -7.83 30.06
N LYS A 479 -29.36 -7.11 30.55
CA LYS A 479 -29.08 -5.74 30.13
C LYS A 479 -28.13 -5.70 28.93
N ASP A 480 -27.35 -6.76 28.67
CA ASP A 480 -26.41 -6.82 27.55
C ASP A 480 -27.04 -6.46 26.19
N TRP A 481 -26.25 -5.84 25.32
CA TRP A 481 -26.58 -5.55 23.93
C TRP A 481 -25.57 -6.21 22.97
N PRO A 482 -26.02 -6.95 21.94
CA PRO A 482 -27.40 -7.29 21.64
C PRO A 482 -28.00 -8.18 22.75
N PRO A 483 -29.34 -8.15 22.95
CA PRO A 483 -29.98 -8.87 24.04
C PRO A 483 -29.61 -10.35 24.06
N SER A 484 -29.04 -10.79 25.18
CA SER A 484 -28.65 -12.18 25.41
C SER A 484 -29.86 -13.13 25.33
N VAL A 485 -29.63 -14.33 24.77
CA VAL A 485 -30.67 -15.37 24.69
C VAL A 485 -30.80 -16.06 26.03
N ILE A 486 -31.85 -15.71 26.78
CA ILE A 486 -32.12 -16.30 28.10
C ILE A 486 -32.81 -17.65 27.97
N THR A 487 -32.25 -18.65 28.64
CA THR A 487 -32.80 -20.00 28.78
C THR A 487 -33.22 -20.28 30.22
N TYR A 488 -34.38 -20.91 30.40
CA TYR A 488 -34.94 -21.24 31.71
C TYR A 488 -34.83 -22.74 32.02
N SER A 489 -34.52 -23.09 33.27
CA SER A 489 -34.48 -24.47 33.76
C SER A 489 -34.96 -24.57 35.22
N ILE A 490 -35.35 -25.78 35.64
CA ILE A 490 -35.58 -26.09 37.07
C ILE A 490 -34.34 -26.84 37.55
N VAL A 491 -33.64 -26.27 38.53
CA VAL A 491 -32.37 -26.82 39.04
C VAL A 491 -32.53 -27.59 40.35
N ALA A 492 -33.58 -27.30 41.11
CA ALA A 492 -33.89 -28.01 42.35
C ALA A 492 -35.38 -27.93 42.67
N GLY A 493 -35.86 -28.93 43.44
CA GLY A 493 -37.25 -28.99 43.90
C GLY A 493 -38.23 -29.54 42.87
N GLY A 494 -39.43 -29.90 43.35
CA GLY A 494 -40.48 -30.44 42.48
C GLY A 494 -40.43 -31.95 42.25
N SER A 495 -39.69 -32.70 43.06
CA SER A 495 -39.78 -34.16 43.14
C SER A 495 -40.70 -34.57 44.30
N THR A 496 -41.44 -35.66 44.13
CA THR A 496 -42.19 -36.36 45.18
C THR A 496 -41.65 -37.77 45.35
N ARG A 497 -42.24 -38.58 46.26
CA ARG A 497 -41.87 -40.00 46.40
C ARG A 497 -42.11 -40.78 45.11
N ASP A 498 -43.17 -40.44 44.38
CA ASP A 498 -43.63 -41.19 43.21
C ASP A 498 -43.09 -40.63 41.88
N TYR A 499 -42.68 -39.35 41.86
CA TYR A 499 -42.23 -38.68 40.63
C TYR A 499 -40.94 -37.88 40.85
N THR A 500 -39.95 -38.09 39.98
CA THR A 500 -38.69 -37.33 40.02
C THR A 500 -38.84 -35.90 39.51
N ASN A 501 -39.75 -35.66 38.56
CA ASN A 501 -40.04 -34.33 38.00
C ASN A 501 -41.55 -34.11 37.91
N VAL A 502 -42.13 -33.34 38.82
CA VAL A 502 -43.55 -32.99 38.82
C VAL A 502 -43.85 -31.79 37.92
N PHE A 503 -42.86 -30.91 37.72
CA PHE A 503 -43.02 -29.69 36.93
C PHE A 503 -42.03 -29.64 35.77
N TRP A 504 -42.42 -28.94 34.72
CA TRP A 504 -41.59 -28.63 33.56
C TRP A 504 -41.62 -27.13 33.31
N ILE A 505 -40.50 -26.55 32.86
CA ILE A 505 -40.42 -25.15 32.46
C ILE A 505 -40.03 -25.03 30.99
N SER A 506 -40.69 -24.11 30.27
CA SER A 506 -40.31 -23.79 28.90
C SER A 506 -38.98 -23.06 28.87
N ALA A 507 -37.97 -23.69 28.26
CA ALA A 507 -36.62 -23.13 28.17
C ALA A 507 -36.58 -21.75 27.51
N THR A 508 -37.48 -21.41 26.59
CA THR A 508 -37.47 -20.11 25.89
C THR A 508 -38.53 -19.13 26.38
N LYS A 509 -39.64 -19.61 26.93
CA LYS A 509 -40.77 -18.76 27.34
C LYS A 509 -40.90 -18.58 28.85
N GLY A 510 -40.29 -19.44 29.66
CA GLY A 510 -40.44 -19.42 31.11
C GLY A 510 -41.81 -19.89 31.61
N ASP A 511 -42.64 -20.49 30.75
CA ASP A 511 -43.94 -21.06 31.14
C ASP A 511 -43.73 -22.34 31.96
N VAL A 512 -44.29 -22.39 33.17
CA VAL A 512 -44.23 -23.55 34.06
C VAL A 512 -45.48 -24.41 33.87
N LYS A 513 -45.30 -25.72 33.68
CA LYS A 513 -46.36 -26.69 33.43
C LYS A 513 -46.27 -27.90 34.36
N ILE A 514 -47.41 -28.57 34.52
CA ILE A 514 -47.55 -29.81 35.28
C ILE A 514 -47.12 -30.99 34.40
N LEU A 515 -46.23 -31.85 34.90
CA LEU A 515 -45.74 -33.06 34.21
C LEU A 515 -46.24 -34.36 34.85
N ALA A 516 -46.56 -34.33 36.14
CA ALA A 516 -47.12 -35.45 36.89
C ALA A 516 -48.39 -35.02 37.65
N ARG A 517 -49.22 -35.98 38.05
CA ARG A 517 -50.40 -35.69 38.86
C ARG A 517 -49.98 -35.11 40.21
N LEU A 518 -50.74 -34.12 40.67
CA LEU A 518 -50.60 -33.52 41.98
C LEU A 518 -51.58 -34.22 42.93
N ASP A 519 -51.23 -34.25 44.20
CA ASP A 519 -51.98 -34.91 45.27
C ASP A 519 -51.72 -34.07 46.53
N TYR A 520 -52.77 -33.44 47.04
CA TYR A 520 -52.73 -32.53 48.18
C TYR A 520 -52.41 -33.27 49.48
N GLU A 521 -52.99 -34.46 49.67
CA GLU A 521 -52.86 -35.31 50.86
C GLU A 521 -51.42 -35.78 51.08
N THR A 522 -50.62 -35.85 50.02
CA THR A 522 -49.20 -36.18 50.07
C THR A 522 -48.30 -34.94 50.10
N THR A 523 -48.51 -33.97 49.20
CA THR A 523 -47.63 -32.80 49.05
C THR A 523 -48.41 -31.52 48.76
N GLN A 524 -48.75 -30.79 49.82
CA GLN A 524 -49.51 -29.52 49.72
C GLN A 524 -48.74 -28.37 49.06
N LYS A 525 -47.40 -28.41 49.07
CA LYS A 525 -46.55 -27.31 48.62
C LYS A 525 -45.27 -27.81 47.95
N HIS A 526 -45.01 -27.33 46.74
CA HIS A 526 -43.74 -27.53 46.06
C HIS A 526 -42.95 -26.23 46.00
N ILE A 527 -41.68 -26.29 46.39
CA ILE A 527 -40.75 -25.16 46.25
C ILE A 527 -39.74 -25.56 45.18
N LEU A 528 -39.74 -24.83 44.07
CA LEU A 528 -38.83 -25.01 42.95
C LEU A 528 -37.78 -23.90 42.96
N THR A 529 -36.54 -24.25 42.65
CA THR A 529 -35.51 -23.29 42.29
C THR A 529 -35.41 -23.26 40.78
N VAL A 530 -35.83 -22.16 40.17
CA VAL A 530 -35.71 -21.93 38.73
C VAL A 530 -34.45 -21.13 38.44
N GLN A 531 -33.80 -21.44 37.34
CA GLN A 531 -32.59 -20.75 36.86
C GLN A 531 -32.88 -20.09 35.52
N ALA A 532 -32.41 -18.87 35.34
CA ALA A 532 -32.29 -18.20 34.06
C ALA A 532 -30.80 -18.11 33.69
N SER A 533 -30.45 -18.46 32.46
CA SER A 533 -29.07 -18.44 31.97
C SER A 533 -28.98 -17.83 30.58
N ASP A 534 -28.02 -16.94 30.39
CA ASP A 534 -27.61 -16.37 29.10
C ASP A 534 -26.51 -17.19 28.39
N GLN A 535 -26.29 -18.44 28.83
CA GLN A 535 -25.21 -19.38 28.48
C GLN A 535 -23.92 -19.27 29.32
N GLU A 536 -23.54 -18.08 29.80
CA GLU A 536 -22.30 -17.88 30.56
C GLU A 536 -22.58 -17.62 32.05
N LYS A 537 -23.53 -16.74 32.32
CA LYS A 537 -23.97 -16.33 33.64
C LYS A 537 -25.38 -16.82 33.91
N THR A 538 -25.68 -16.93 35.21
CA THR A 538 -26.94 -17.51 35.65
C THR A 538 -27.45 -16.79 36.88
N ALA A 539 -28.77 -16.70 36.99
CA ALA A 539 -29.48 -16.25 38.17
C ALA A 539 -30.54 -17.27 38.57
N THR A 540 -30.93 -17.26 39.84
CA THR A 540 -31.94 -18.17 40.38
C THR A 540 -33.07 -17.40 41.06
N ALA A 541 -34.28 -17.98 41.04
CA ALA A 541 -35.44 -17.49 41.75
C ALA A 541 -36.22 -18.66 42.37
N SER A 542 -36.97 -18.38 43.43
CA SER A 542 -37.80 -19.39 44.09
C SER A 542 -39.23 -19.35 43.54
N VAL A 543 -39.74 -20.49 43.07
CA VAL A 543 -41.14 -20.64 42.64
C VAL A 543 -41.85 -21.54 43.63
N THR A 544 -42.81 -20.99 44.34
CA THR A 544 -43.70 -21.72 45.22
C THR A 544 -44.96 -22.10 44.47
N VAL A 545 -45.26 -23.40 44.42
CA VAL A 545 -46.50 -23.93 43.88
C VAL A 545 -47.33 -24.47 45.04
N ASN A 546 -48.44 -23.82 45.34
CA ASN A 546 -49.40 -24.28 46.34
C ASN A 546 -50.43 -25.17 45.65
N VAL A 547 -50.55 -26.41 46.11
CA VAL A 547 -51.60 -27.33 45.66
C VAL A 547 -52.87 -26.98 46.41
N LEU A 548 -53.96 -26.75 45.67
CA LEU A 548 -55.27 -26.46 46.22
C LEU A 548 -56.03 -27.78 46.38
N GLU A 549 -56.44 -28.04 47.62
CA GLU A 549 -57.29 -29.15 48.04
C GLU A 549 -58.62 -29.14 47.29
N VAL A 550 -59.01 -30.30 46.79
CA VAL A 550 -60.28 -30.61 46.16
C VAL A 550 -60.77 -31.93 46.73
N ASN A 551 -62.06 -32.03 47.06
CA ASN A 551 -62.62 -33.30 47.50
C ASN A 551 -62.59 -34.31 46.34
N ASP A 552 -61.59 -35.19 46.32
CA ASP A 552 -61.40 -36.22 45.30
C ASP A 552 -61.17 -37.63 45.88
N GLU A 553 -61.15 -37.79 47.19
CA GLU A 553 -61.11 -39.06 47.91
C GLU A 553 -62.53 -39.48 48.33
N GLU A 554 -62.79 -40.79 48.40
CA GLU A 554 -64.10 -41.30 48.80
C GLU A 554 -64.17 -41.65 50.29
N PRO A 555 -65.33 -41.49 50.96
CA PRO A 555 -65.47 -41.91 52.34
C PRO A 555 -65.27 -43.43 52.49
N VAL A 556 -64.19 -43.86 53.13
CA VAL A 556 -63.86 -45.27 53.33
C VAL A 556 -64.34 -45.75 54.70
N CYS A 557 -65.14 -46.80 54.72
CA CYS A 557 -65.63 -47.43 55.96
C CYS A 557 -64.97 -48.79 56.19
N SER A 558 -64.67 -49.11 57.45
CA SER A 558 -64.05 -50.38 57.82
C SER A 558 -64.77 -51.05 59.00
N PRO A 559 -65.19 -52.33 58.88
CA PRO A 559 -65.21 -53.17 57.67
C PRO A 559 -66.13 -52.68 56.54
N ASN A 560 -65.86 -53.09 55.29
CA ASN A 560 -66.70 -52.78 54.12
C ASN A 560 -67.80 -53.82 53.85
N PHE A 561 -67.85 -54.90 54.65
CA PHE A 561 -68.85 -55.95 54.56
C PHE A 561 -69.29 -56.42 55.95
N TYR A 562 -70.59 -56.58 56.13
CA TYR A 562 -71.18 -57.12 57.36
C TYR A 562 -72.24 -58.18 57.07
N SER A 563 -72.36 -59.18 57.95
CA SER A 563 -73.40 -60.21 57.85
C SER A 563 -74.07 -60.43 59.20
N PHE A 564 -75.40 -60.40 59.20
CA PHE A 564 -76.22 -60.50 60.41
C PHE A 564 -77.30 -61.56 60.27
N GLN A 565 -77.69 -62.14 61.40
CA GLN A 565 -78.91 -62.93 61.56
C GLN A 565 -79.78 -62.27 62.63
N ILE A 566 -81.04 -61.99 62.31
CA ILE A 566 -82.00 -61.36 63.22
C ILE A 566 -83.31 -62.14 63.26
N PRO A 567 -84.00 -62.21 64.41
CA PRO A 567 -85.32 -62.83 64.49
C PRO A 567 -86.38 -61.94 63.84
N VAL A 568 -87.44 -62.54 63.28
CA VAL A 568 -88.59 -61.82 62.71
C VAL A 568 -89.34 -60.96 63.76
N SER A 569 -89.24 -61.33 65.04
CA SER A 569 -89.87 -60.62 66.17
C SER A 569 -89.08 -59.41 66.69
N ILE A 570 -88.05 -58.96 65.97
CA ILE A 570 -87.24 -57.81 66.38
C ILE A 570 -88.09 -56.53 66.40
N ALA A 571 -88.02 -55.77 67.50
CA ALA A 571 -88.85 -54.58 67.68
C ALA A 571 -88.38 -53.42 66.78
N VAL A 572 -89.34 -52.65 66.25
CA VAL A 572 -89.07 -51.42 65.49
C VAL A 572 -88.31 -50.43 66.38
N GLY A 573 -87.31 -49.75 65.80
CA GLY A 573 -86.41 -48.82 66.48
C GLY A 573 -85.17 -49.46 67.14
N THR A 574 -85.03 -50.79 67.10
CA THR A 574 -83.84 -51.48 67.63
C THR A 574 -82.65 -51.39 66.67
N ASN A 575 -81.44 -51.27 67.24
CA ASN A 575 -80.19 -51.37 66.47
C ASN A 575 -79.88 -52.83 66.15
N ILE A 576 -79.73 -53.15 64.86
CA ILE A 576 -79.50 -54.52 64.37
C ILE A 576 -78.18 -55.06 64.94
N ASN A 577 -78.26 -56.03 65.85
CA ASN A 577 -77.10 -56.69 66.51
C ASN A 577 -76.02 -55.72 67.02
N GLY A 578 -76.40 -54.52 67.48
CA GLY A 578 -75.44 -53.51 67.96
C GLY A 578 -74.56 -52.91 66.87
N PHE A 579 -74.95 -53.02 65.60
CA PHE A 579 -74.18 -52.56 64.46
C PHE A 579 -73.80 -51.08 64.56
N ARG A 580 -72.55 -50.81 64.17
CA ARG A 580 -71.97 -49.48 64.03
C ARG A 580 -71.08 -49.48 62.80
N ILE A 581 -71.38 -48.60 61.85
CA ILE A 581 -70.47 -48.28 60.75
C ILE A 581 -69.59 -47.10 61.18
N GLU A 582 -68.31 -47.15 60.86
CA GLU A 582 -67.36 -46.05 61.07
C GLU A 582 -66.62 -45.81 59.76
N CYS A 583 -66.69 -44.56 59.28
CA CYS A 583 -66.11 -44.13 58.03
C CYS A 583 -65.11 -43.00 58.26
N GLN A 584 -64.11 -42.92 57.39
CA GLN A 584 -63.11 -41.87 57.38
C GLN A 584 -62.90 -41.43 55.94
N ASP A 585 -62.69 -40.13 55.78
CA ASP A 585 -62.34 -39.50 54.52
C ASP A 585 -61.10 -38.63 54.78
N ARG A 586 -60.22 -38.51 53.79
CA ARG A 586 -58.98 -37.73 53.91
C ARG A 586 -59.21 -36.26 53.62
N ASP A 587 -60.19 -35.92 52.79
CA ASP A 587 -60.50 -34.55 52.37
C ASP A 587 -61.71 -33.94 53.10
N SER A 588 -62.54 -34.80 53.73
CA SER A 588 -63.86 -34.40 54.23
C SER A 588 -64.01 -34.59 55.74
N ASP A 589 -64.57 -33.57 56.40
CA ASP A 589 -64.90 -33.63 57.84
C ASP A 589 -66.01 -34.68 58.08
N PRO A 590 -65.92 -35.50 59.14
CA PRO A 590 -66.97 -36.43 59.59
C PRO A 590 -68.43 -35.92 59.57
N ARG A 591 -68.65 -34.62 59.77
CA ARG A 591 -69.99 -34.00 59.76
C ARG A 591 -70.56 -33.85 58.34
N SER A 592 -69.74 -33.98 57.31
CA SER A 592 -70.14 -33.99 55.91
C SER A 592 -70.78 -35.32 55.49
N PHE A 593 -70.63 -36.38 56.27
CA PHE A 593 -71.11 -37.70 55.86
C PHE A 593 -72.63 -37.83 55.93
N ARG A 594 -73.18 -38.54 54.94
CA ARG A 594 -74.57 -38.92 54.80
C ARG A 594 -74.68 -40.39 54.40
N TYR A 595 -75.51 -41.13 55.13
CA TYR A 595 -75.73 -42.56 54.97
C TYR A 595 -77.11 -42.81 54.37
N PHE A 596 -77.15 -43.56 53.28
CA PHE A 596 -78.42 -44.03 52.71
C PHE A 596 -78.27 -45.41 52.10
N ILE A 597 -79.39 -46.13 52.03
CA ILE A 597 -79.44 -47.47 51.44
C ILE A 597 -80.02 -47.30 50.04
N ASN A 598 -79.19 -47.54 49.02
CA ASN A 598 -79.59 -47.35 47.63
C ASN A 598 -80.33 -48.58 47.08
N GLU A 599 -79.88 -49.78 47.47
CA GLU A 599 -80.41 -51.05 46.96
C GLU A 599 -80.58 -52.09 48.07
N GLY A 600 -81.52 -53.03 47.86
CA GLY A 600 -81.71 -54.20 48.73
C GLY A 600 -82.61 -54.00 49.95
N ASN A 601 -83.03 -52.75 50.23
CA ASN A 601 -83.95 -52.42 51.33
C ASN A 601 -85.43 -52.59 50.89
N MET A 602 -85.83 -53.81 50.57
CA MET A 602 -87.22 -54.09 50.22
C MET A 602 -88.15 -53.66 51.36
N ASN A 603 -89.31 -53.07 51.02
CA ASN A 603 -90.31 -52.58 51.99
C ASN A 603 -89.79 -51.57 53.05
N ASN A 604 -88.60 -50.98 52.83
CA ASN A 604 -87.97 -49.97 53.69
C ASN A 604 -87.79 -50.39 55.15
N HIS A 605 -87.51 -51.68 55.41
CA HIS A 605 -87.32 -52.22 56.77
C HIS A 605 -86.14 -51.63 57.54
N PHE A 606 -85.12 -51.13 56.87
CA PHE A 606 -83.90 -50.64 57.51
C PHE A 606 -83.69 -49.15 57.25
N THR A 607 -83.20 -48.42 58.25
CA THR A 607 -82.73 -47.04 58.08
C THR A 607 -81.52 -46.77 58.97
N PHE A 608 -80.79 -45.69 58.66
CA PHE A 608 -79.63 -45.26 59.42
C PHE A 608 -79.99 -44.17 60.43
N SER A 609 -79.46 -44.27 61.64
CA SER A 609 -79.62 -43.26 62.68
C SER A 609 -78.30 -43.00 63.42
N PRO A 610 -77.71 -41.80 63.33
CA PRO A 610 -78.14 -40.69 62.47
C PRO A 610 -77.90 -40.99 60.98
N SER A 611 -78.78 -40.53 60.09
CA SER A 611 -78.61 -40.71 58.64
C SER A 611 -77.61 -39.72 58.03
N ALA A 612 -77.14 -38.72 58.78
CA ALA A 612 -76.11 -37.78 58.34
C ALA A 612 -75.46 -37.06 59.54
N GLY A 613 -74.36 -36.35 59.31
CA GLY A 613 -73.76 -35.44 60.30
C GLY A 613 -72.85 -36.12 61.33
N SER A 614 -72.35 -37.33 61.04
CA SER A 614 -71.46 -38.07 61.92
C SER A 614 -70.58 -39.03 61.12
N ASN A 615 -69.38 -39.32 61.60
CA ASN A 615 -68.55 -40.42 61.07
C ASN A 615 -69.09 -41.81 61.40
N THR A 616 -70.05 -41.91 62.33
CA THR A 616 -70.62 -43.19 62.75
C THR A 616 -72.13 -43.22 62.72
N SER A 617 -72.66 -44.33 62.24
CA SER A 617 -74.12 -44.54 62.15
C SER A 617 -74.51 -45.96 62.57
N ARG A 618 -75.78 -46.10 62.96
CA ARG A 618 -76.38 -47.36 63.40
C ARG A 618 -77.48 -47.75 62.44
N LEU A 619 -77.60 -49.03 62.15
CA LEU A 619 -78.68 -49.56 61.32
C LEU A 619 -79.83 -49.94 62.25
N ILE A 620 -80.92 -49.20 62.14
CA ILE A 620 -82.13 -49.42 62.94
C ILE A 620 -83.22 -50.05 62.09
N LEU A 621 -84.03 -50.91 62.71
CA LEU A 621 -85.23 -51.44 62.10
C LEU A 621 -86.29 -50.33 62.03
N ALA A 622 -86.69 -49.92 60.82
CA ALA A 622 -87.67 -48.85 60.57
C ALA A 622 -89.11 -49.36 60.54
N SER A 623 -89.33 -50.58 60.05
CA SER A 623 -90.66 -51.22 59.98
C SER A 623 -90.57 -52.69 60.35
N SER A 624 -91.60 -53.22 61.00
CA SER A 624 -91.68 -54.62 61.40
C SER A 624 -91.77 -55.54 60.18
N PHE A 625 -91.17 -56.73 60.26
CA PHE A 625 -91.33 -57.76 59.22
C PHE A 625 -92.73 -58.38 59.29
N ASP A 626 -93.37 -58.52 58.15
CA ASP A 626 -94.70 -59.10 58.04
C ASP A 626 -94.63 -60.55 57.55
N TYR A 627 -94.57 -61.45 58.53
CA TYR A 627 -94.54 -62.89 58.30
C TYR A 627 -95.92 -63.48 58.01
N GLU A 628 -96.98 -62.95 58.63
CA GLU A 628 -98.30 -63.58 58.64
C GLU A 628 -99.14 -63.23 57.40
N SER A 629 -99.02 -62.02 56.85
CA SER A 629 -99.80 -61.59 55.68
C SER A 629 -99.14 -61.98 54.34
N GLY A 630 -97.87 -62.37 54.34
CA GLY A 630 -97.10 -62.74 53.16
C GLY A 630 -96.58 -61.56 52.32
N LEU A 631 -96.58 -60.35 52.87
CA LEU A 631 -95.97 -59.15 52.26
C LEU A 631 -94.44 -59.31 52.10
N ASP A 632 -93.76 -59.92 53.07
CA ASP A 632 -92.34 -60.23 52.99
C ASP A 632 -92.11 -61.67 52.48
N LYS A 633 -91.65 -61.79 51.24
CA LYS A 633 -91.33 -63.09 50.61
C LYS A 633 -89.84 -63.42 50.60
N ASN A 634 -88.99 -62.42 50.84
CA ASN A 634 -87.54 -62.57 50.83
C ASN A 634 -86.98 -62.33 52.24
N TRP A 635 -86.33 -63.34 52.80
CA TRP A 635 -85.78 -63.32 54.16
C TRP A 635 -84.27 -63.03 54.19
N ILE A 636 -83.67 -62.73 53.03
CA ILE A 636 -82.26 -62.34 52.91
C ILE A 636 -82.19 -60.97 52.24
N TYR A 637 -81.85 -59.96 53.03
CA TYR A 637 -81.66 -58.58 52.59
C TYR A 637 -80.19 -58.32 52.34
N ARG A 638 -79.84 -57.96 51.10
CA ARG A 638 -78.49 -57.55 50.71
C ARG A 638 -78.48 -56.04 50.48
N LEU A 639 -78.27 -55.28 51.54
CA LEU A 639 -78.29 -53.82 51.53
C LEU A 639 -76.98 -53.29 50.93
N ARG A 640 -77.09 -52.42 49.93
CA ARG A 640 -75.97 -51.62 49.44
C ARG A 640 -76.07 -50.21 50.03
N VAL A 641 -75.16 -49.91 50.94
CA VAL A 641 -75.11 -48.64 51.67
C VAL A 641 -74.13 -47.72 50.99
N TYR A 642 -74.56 -46.49 50.78
CA TYR A 642 -73.78 -45.41 50.18
C TYR A 642 -73.49 -44.38 51.27
N ILE A 643 -72.25 -43.91 51.29
CA ILE A 643 -71.77 -42.88 52.20
C ILE A 643 -71.24 -41.75 51.33
N THR A 644 -71.95 -40.63 51.33
CA THR A 644 -71.58 -39.41 50.60
C THR A 644 -71.09 -38.35 51.58
N ASP A 645 -70.20 -37.48 51.13
CA ASP A 645 -69.66 -36.31 51.85
C ASP A 645 -70.51 -35.02 51.65
N ASP A 646 -71.72 -35.16 51.13
CA ASP A 646 -72.54 -34.04 50.65
C ASP A 646 -73.42 -33.38 51.72
N ASN A 647 -73.33 -33.79 52.99
CA ASN A 647 -74.27 -33.34 54.03
C ASN A 647 -74.17 -31.84 54.32
N LEU A 648 -72.96 -31.26 54.24
CA LEU A 648 -72.71 -29.84 54.50
C LEU A 648 -72.91 -28.95 53.26
N LEU A 649 -73.15 -29.55 52.09
CA LEU A 649 -73.35 -28.82 50.83
C LEU A 649 -74.81 -28.36 50.70
N SER A 650 -75.01 -27.07 50.36
CA SER A 650 -76.35 -26.56 50.03
C SER A 650 -76.84 -27.17 48.71
N ALA A 651 -78.16 -27.19 48.47
CA ALA A 651 -78.71 -27.76 47.23
C ALA A 651 -78.16 -27.11 45.94
N ARG A 652 -77.70 -25.86 46.01
CA ARG A 652 -77.06 -25.15 44.90
C ARG A 652 -75.60 -25.58 44.71
N ASP A 653 -74.89 -25.83 45.80
CA ASP A 653 -73.46 -26.17 45.80
C ASP A 653 -73.22 -27.65 45.42
N LYS A 654 -74.21 -28.52 45.63
CA LYS A 654 -74.19 -29.91 45.16
C LYS A 654 -74.07 -30.07 43.64
N ALA A 655 -74.40 -29.02 42.87
CA ALA A 655 -74.27 -29.04 41.42
C ALA A 655 -72.87 -28.66 40.92
N THR A 656 -72.04 -28.04 41.77
CA THR A 656 -70.72 -27.49 41.40
C THR A 656 -69.56 -28.13 42.16
N HIS A 657 -69.79 -28.66 43.36
CA HIS A 657 -68.78 -29.34 44.16
C HIS A 657 -68.62 -30.81 43.74
N LEU A 658 -67.40 -31.31 43.81
CA LEU A 658 -67.11 -32.72 43.63
C LEU A 658 -67.59 -33.46 44.90
N ILE A 659 -68.46 -34.46 44.69
CA ILE A 659 -69.03 -35.29 45.75
C ILE A 659 -68.51 -36.70 45.53
N LYS A 660 -67.94 -37.31 46.56
CA LYS A 660 -67.45 -38.68 46.50
C LYS A 660 -68.32 -39.61 47.32
N THR A 661 -68.28 -40.89 46.97
CA THR A 661 -69.26 -41.85 47.47
C THR A 661 -68.65 -43.21 47.75
N GLY A 662 -68.48 -43.51 49.03
CA GLY A 662 -68.09 -44.83 49.51
C GLY A 662 -69.26 -45.81 49.51
N THR A 663 -68.96 -47.11 49.44
CA THR A 663 -69.98 -48.16 49.52
C THR A 663 -69.65 -49.25 50.52
N VAL A 664 -70.69 -49.70 51.25
CA VAL A 664 -70.61 -50.81 52.21
C VAL A 664 -71.76 -51.79 51.95
N THR A 665 -71.48 -53.07 52.05
CA THR A 665 -72.50 -54.12 51.83
C THR A 665 -72.90 -54.78 53.14
N LEU A 666 -74.21 -54.86 53.41
CA LEU A 666 -74.76 -55.60 54.55
C LEU A 666 -75.63 -56.75 54.07
N SER A 667 -75.39 -57.95 54.61
CA SER A 667 -76.20 -59.13 54.35
C SER A 667 -76.96 -59.53 55.62
N ILE A 668 -78.26 -59.25 55.67
CA ILE A 668 -79.11 -59.52 56.82
C ILE A 668 -80.03 -60.69 56.49
N ARG A 669 -79.92 -61.78 57.25
CA ARG A 669 -80.84 -62.91 57.17
C ARG A 669 -81.84 -62.83 58.32
N VAL A 670 -83.12 -62.75 57.99
CA VAL A 670 -84.22 -62.77 58.97
C VAL A 670 -84.64 -64.21 59.21
N ILE A 671 -84.73 -64.62 60.47
CA ILE A 671 -85.08 -65.99 60.87
C ILE A 671 -86.47 -65.97 61.50
N PRO A 672 -87.42 -66.79 61.01
CA PRO A 672 -88.75 -66.89 61.62
C PRO A 672 -88.69 -67.50 63.02
N ASN A 673 -89.65 -67.13 63.89
CA ASN A 673 -89.71 -67.63 65.26
C ASN A 673 -89.76 -69.17 65.28
N PRO A 674 -88.89 -69.85 66.06
CA PRO A 674 -88.89 -71.30 66.13
C PRO A 674 -90.19 -71.80 66.78
N THR A 675 -91.05 -72.45 66.00
CA THR A 675 -92.08 -73.34 66.54
C THR A 675 -91.38 -74.63 66.98
N THR A 676 -91.63 -75.07 68.22
CA THR A 676 -91.04 -76.22 68.94
C THR A 676 -89.60 -76.08 69.44
N VAL A 677 -89.50 -75.94 70.76
CA VAL A 677 -88.28 -76.05 71.58
C VAL A 677 -87.85 -77.52 71.58
N ILE A 678 -86.79 -77.84 70.85
CA ILE A 678 -85.99 -79.04 71.11
C ILE A 678 -84.65 -78.55 71.62
N ALA A 679 -84.37 -78.87 72.88
CA ALA A 679 -83.08 -78.63 73.50
C ALA A 679 -82.02 -79.50 72.80
N THR A 680 -81.19 -78.87 71.99
CA THR A 680 -79.89 -79.43 71.59
C THR A 680 -78.79 -78.46 71.97
N THR A 681 -77.90 -78.98 72.80
CA THR A 681 -76.68 -78.39 73.35
C THR A 681 -75.82 -77.68 72.29
N PRO A 682 -75.26 -76.49 72.57
CA PRO A 682 -74.43 -75.77 71.61
C PRO A 682 -73.04 -76.41 71.49
N GLY A 683 -72.72 -76.96 70.32
CA GLY A 683 -71.36 -77.23 69.91
C GLY A 683 -70.65 -75.93 69.55
N PHE A 684 -69.60 -75.57 70.28
CA PHE A 684 -68.74 -74.44 69.94
C PHE A 684 -67.85 -74.80 68.74
N THR A 685 -67.77 -73.91 67.75
CA THR A 685 -66.82 -73.98 66.65
C THR A 685 -65.69 -72.99 66.94
N VAL A 686 -64.48 -73.47 67.15
CA VAL A 686 -63.29 -72.62 67.30
C VAL A 686 -62.81 -72.23 65.90
N VAL A 687 -62.86 -70.93 65.57
CA VAL A 687 -62.23 -70.38 64.35
C VAL A 687 -60.87 -69.83 64.74
N THR A 688 -59.80 -70.55 64.38
CA THR A 688 -58.42 -70.08 64.54
C THR A 688 -58.06 -69.13 63.40
N LYS A 689 -57.89 -67.83 63.70
CA LYS A 689 -57.30 -66.86 62.79
C LYS A 689 -55.77 -67.03 62.82
N ARG A 690 -55.15 -67.34 61.68
CA ARG A 690 -53.69 -67.42 61.54
C ARG A 690 -53.22 -66.24 60.71
N GLU A 691 -52.62 -65.24 61.36
CA GLU A 691 -51.92 -64.15 60.69
C GLU A 691 -50.43 -64.52 60.57
N ASN A 692 -49.90 -64.52 59.35
CA ASN A 692 -48.46 -64.69 59.12
C ASN A 692 -47.80 -63.31 59.31
N LEU A 693 -47.05 -63.14 60.40
CA LEU A 693 -46.16 -62.01 60.59
C LEU A 693 -44.83 -62.31 59.88
N TYR A 694 -44.47 -61.51 58.87
CA TYR A 694 -43.10 -61.46 58.33
C TYR A 694 -42.34 -60.32 59.01
N SER A 695 -41.14 -60.62 59.53
CA SER A 695 -40.27 -59.69 60.24
C SER A 695 -39.48 -58.80 59.26
N GLU A 696 -39.43 -57.49 59.52
CA GLU A 696 -38.80 -56.46 58.66
C GLU A 696 -37.26 -56.51 58.57
N SER A 697 -36.59 -57.42 59.28
CA SER A 697 -35.12 -57.41 59.38
C SER A 697 -34.36 -58.29 58.35
N ALA A 698 -35.04 -58.83 57.34
CA ALA A 698 -34.43 -59.79 56.40
C ALA A 698 -33.86 -59.20 55.08
N TRP A 699 -33.83 -57.87 54.89
CA TRP A 699 -33.40 -57.24 53.61
C TRP A 699 -32.03 -56.53 53.64
N TYR A 700 -31.36 -56.44 54.79
CA TYR A 700 -30.22 -55.53 54.95
C TYR A 700 -28.85 -56.06 54.46
N VAL A 701 -28.70 -57.38 54.29
CA VAL A 701 -27.40 -58.00 53.97
C VAL A 701 -27.07 -58.07 52.47
N PRO A 702 -28.02 -58.33 51.54
CA PRO A 702 -27.70 -58.39 50.11
C PRO A 702 -27.42 -57.00 49.49
N PHE A 703 -28.08 -55.94 49.99
CA PHE A 703 -28.08 -54.62 49.35
C PHE A 703 -26.73 -53.87 49.47
N ILE A 704 -26.06 -53.98 50.63
CA ILE A 704 -24.76 -53.32 50.87
C ILE A 704 -23.65 -53.94 50.01
N ILE A 705 -23.68 -55.26 49.81
CA ILE A 705 -22.66 -55.97 49.00
C ILE A 705 -22.81 -55.62 47.51
N THR A 706 -24.06 -55.52 47.01
CA THR A 706 -24.31 -55.16 45.62
C THR A 706 -23.98 -53.70 45.30
N LEU A 707 -24.29 -52.77 46.20
CA LEU A 707 -24.01 -51.35 46.01
C LEU A 707 -22.51 -51.04 46.12
N GLY A 708 -21.82 -51.69 47.07
CA GLY A 708 -20.37 -51.58 47.20
C GLY A 708 -19.62 -52.13 45.98
N SER A 709 -20.10 -53.22 45.39
CA SER A 709 -19.51 -53.82 44.18
C SER A 709 -19.68 -52.93 42.94
N LEU A 710 -20.83 -52.25 42.80
CA LEU A 710 -21.10 -51.32 41.70
C LEU A 710 -20.24 -50.05 41.78
N LEU A 711 -20.04 -49.48 42.97
CA LEU A 711 -19.18 -48.32 43.17
C LEU A 711 -17.70 -48.62 42.88
N LEU A 712 -17.22 -49.81 43.24
CA LEU A 712 -15.84 -50.22 42.97
C LEU A 712 -15.59 -50.39 41.46
N LEU A 713 -16.57 -50.91 40.72
CA LEU A 713 -16.54 -51.04 39.26
C LEU A 713 -16.54 -49.67 38.58
N GLY A 714 -17.35 -48.71 39.08
CA GLY A 714 -17.34 -47.34 38.60
C GLY A 714 -15.99 -46.64 38.80
N LEU A 715 -15.35 -46.83 39.95
CA LEU A 715 -14.02 -46.28 40.24
C LEU A 715 -12.94 -46.85 39.30
N LEU A 716 -12.99 -48.16 39.01
CA LEU A 716 -12.08 -48.83 38.09
C LEU A 716 -12.19 -48.30 36.64
N VAL A 717 -13.42 -48.06 36.17
CA VAL A 717 -13.66 -47.48 34.85
C VAL A 717 -13.17 -46.03 34.78
N TYR A 718 -13.38 -45.25 35.84
CA TYR A 718 -12.92 -43.86 35.92
C TYR A 718 -11.38 -43.75 35.95
N LEU A 719 -10.70 -44.63 36.68
CA LEU A 719 -9.24 -44.72 36.69
C LEU A 719 -8.69 -45.16 35.31
N GLY A 720 -9.37 -46.08 34.62
CA GLY A 720 -9.03 -46.46 33.24
C GLY A 720 -9.18 -45.30 32.25
N PHE A 721 -10.21 -44.46 32.41
CA PHE A 721 -10.39 -43.26 31.61
C PHE A 721 -9.28 -42.22 31.83
N LEU A 722 -8.89 -41.97 33.08
CA LEU A 722 -7.78 -41.09 33.43
C LEU A 722 -6.43 -41.59 32.88
N LEU A 723 -6.21 -42.90 32.87
CA LEU A 723 -5.02 -43.50 32.27
C LEU A 723 -5.01 -43.33 30.75
N ALA A 724 -6.15 -43.51 30.09
CA ALA A 724 -6.28 -43.37 28.64
C ALA A 724 -6.11 -41.91 28.17
N THR A 725 -6.62 -40.94 28.92
CA THR A 725 -6.43 -39.51 28.64
C THR A 725 -4.98 -39.07 28.90
N TRP A 726 -4.31 -39.63 29.91
CA TRP A 726 -2.89 -39.38 30.17
C TRP A 726 -1.97 -39.94 29.07
N VAL A 727 -2.24 -41.13 28.54
CA VAL A 727 -1.47 -41.73 27.43
C VAL A 727 -1.65 -40.95 26.12
N ARG A 728 -2.85 -40.42 25.84
CA ARG A 728 -3.09 -39.55 24.66
C ARG A 728 -2.37 -38.21 24.74
N ALA A 729 -2.06 -37.70 25.94
CA ALA A 729 -1.39 -36.41 26.11
C ALA A 729 0.15 -36.47 25.93
N ARG A 730 0.77 -37.67 25.96
CA ARG A 730 2.24 -37.83 25.91
C ARG A 730 2.81 -38.57 24.70
N CYS A 731 1.98 -39.10 23.80
CA CYS A 731 2.44 -39.75 22.56
C CYS A 731 1.53 -39.38 21.38
N PRO A 732 2.00 -38.61 20.38
CA PRO A 732 1.24 -38.37 19.16
C PRO A 732 1.41 -39.55 18.19
N PRO A 733 0.34 -40.14 17.63
CA PRO A 733 0.48 -41.15 16.59
C PRO A 733 0.72 -40.50 15.22
N ALA A 734 1.68 -41.07 14.49
CA ALA A 734 2.01 -40.76 13.10
C ALA A 734 0.90 -41.19 12.13
N GLY A 735 0.83 -40.53 10.97
CA GLY A 735 -0.29 -40.58 10.05
C GLY A 735 -0.26 -41.66 8.95
N LYS A 736 -1.42 -41.71 8.27
CA LYS A 736 -1.79 -42.31 6.97
C LYS A 736 -1.86 -43.84 6.88
N ALA A 737 -3.00 -44.38 6.43
CA ALA A 737 -3.23 -44.72 5.01
C ALA A 737 -4.59 -45.42 4.78
N ASP A 738 -5.05 -45.30 3.52
CA ASP A 738 -6.23 -45.88 2.88
C ASP A 738 -6.46 -47.39 3.07
N GLY A 739 -7.73 -47.80 2.96
CA GLY A 739 -8.12 -49.20 2.81
C GLY A 739 -9.63 -49.37 2.63
N THR A 740 -10.05 -49.50 1.38
CA THR A 740 -11.41 -49.82 0.90
C THR A 740 -11.94 -51.19 1.36
N PRO A 741 -13.25 -51.46 1.21
CA PRO A 741 -14.05 -52.34 2.07
C PRO A 741 -14.08 -53.78 1.57
N LEU A 742 -14.35 -54.75 2.45
CA LEU A 742 -14.91 -56.07 2.07
C LEU A 742 -15.48 -56.79 3.31
N ILE A 743 -16.80 -57.03 3.25
CA ILE A 743 -17.45 -58.34 3.39
C ILE A 743 -17.26 -59.11 4.72
N ASN A 744 -18.34 -59.12 5.52
CA ASN A 744 -19.15 -60.27 5.94
C ASN A 744 -19.77 -60.00 7.31
N ALA A 745 -21.06 -59.66 7.31
CA ALA A 745 -21.89 -59.76 8.49
C ALA A 745 -22.20 -61.25 8.74
N PRO A 746 -21.81 -61.85 9.87
CA PRO A 746 -22.47 -63.06 10.34
C PRO A 746 -23.74 -62.64 11.09
N GLU A 747 -24.86 -63.21 10.66
CA GLU A 747 -26.11 -63.25 11.42
C GLU A 747 -25.84 -63.49 12.91
N LYS A 748 -26.26 -62.55 13.75
CA LYS A 748 -26.38 -62.79 15.19
C LYS A 748 -27.46 -63.84 15.41
N LYS A 749 -27.00 -65.10 15.52
CA LYS A 749 -27.73 -66.19 16.16
C LYS A 749 -28.27 -65.70 17.49
N LYS A 750 -29.60 -65.78 17.64
CA LYS A 750 -30.30 -65.68 18.93
C LYS A 750 -29.61 -66.63 19.93
N PRO A 751 -29.17 -66.17 21.12
CA PRO A 751 -28.78 -67.10 22.15
C PRO A 751 -30.03 -67.90 22.57
N LYS A 752 -29.93 -69.22 22.35
CA LYS A 752 -30.83 -70.22 22.91
C LYS A 752 -30.99 -69.97 24.40
N LYS A 753 -32.24 -69.84 24.84
CA LYS A 753 -32.62 -69.97 26.24
C LYS A 753 -32.32 -71.42 26.64
N GLU A 754 -31.17 -71.68 27.24
CA GLU A 754 -30.99 -72.88 28.04
C GLU A 754 -31.81 -72.68 29.31
N VAL A 755 -32.97 -73.33 29.33
CA VAL A 755 -33.73 -73.50 30.56
C VAL A 755 -32.99 -74.56 31.36
N VAL A 756 -32.19 -74.13 32.33
CA VAL A 756 -31.73 -75.02 33.40
C VAL A 756 -32.95 -75.31 34.27
N VAL A 757 -33.62 -76.43 33.98
CA VAL A 757 -34.64 -77.00 34.85
C VAL A 757 -33.92 -77.73 35.98
N THR A 758 -33.76 -77.08 37.12
CA THR A 758 -33.47 -77.80 38.37
C THR A 758 -34.75 -78.48 38.85
N MET A 759 -34.94 -79.73 38.41
CA MET A 759 -35.95 -80.63 38.98
C MET A 759 -35.52 -81.04 40.39
N THR A 760 -35.96 -80.30 41.40
CA THR A 760 -35.95 -80.82 42.78
C THR A 760 -37.08 -81.83 42.88
N LYS A 761 -36.72 -83.13 42.79
CA LYS A 761 -37.65 -84.26 42.92
C LYS A 761 -38.16 -84.32 44.36
N LEU A 762 -39.21 -83.56 44.67
CA LEU A 762 -39.98 -83.74 45.89
C LEU A 762 -40.79 -85.03 45.72
N ASN A 763 -40.36 -86.10 46.39
CA ASN A 763 -41.16 -87.30 46.56
C ASN A 763 -42.41 -86.93 47.39
N THR A 764 -43.49 -86.50 46.73
CA THR A 764 -44.77 -86.33 47.40
C THR A 764 -45.40 -87.71 47.56
N VAL A 765 -45.37 -88.22 48.79
CA VAL A 765 -46.13 -89.41 49.19
C VAL A 765 -47.60 -89.01 49.27
N PHE A 766 -48.47 -89.66 48.51
CA PHE A 766 -49.91 -89.45 48.61
C PHE A 766 -50.47 -90.36 49.71
N ASP A 767 -51.27 -89.79 50.62
CA ASP A 767 -51.73 -90.46 51.84
C ASP A 767 -53.22 -90.85 51.80
N GLY A 768 -53.91 -90.60 50.68
CA GLY A 768 -55.28 -91.07 50.47
C GLY A 768 -55.73 -91.04 49.00
N GLU A 769 -56.76 -91.83 48.71
CA GLU A 769 -57.46 -91.85 47.41
C GLU A 769 -58.91 -91.43 47.59
N ALA A 770 -59.42 -90.60 46.67
CA ALA A 770 -60.81 -90.18 46.63
C ALA A 770 -61.34 -90.25 45.20
N ARG A 771 -62.65 -90.48 45.06
CA ARG A 771 -63.35 -90.43 43.77
C ARG A 771 -63.93 -89.05 43.58
N ASP A 772 -63.65 -88.42 42.45
CA ASP A 772 -64.26 -87.14 42.11
C ASP A 772 -65.78 -87.31 41.90
N PRO A 773 -66.62 -86.61 42.68
CA PRO A 773 -68.08 -86.71 42.57
C PRO A 773 -68.64 -86.18 41.24
N VAL A 774 -67.87 -85.42 40.45
CA VAL A 774 -68.31 -84.88 39.15
C VAL A 774 -67.87 -85.77 37.99
N THR A 775 -66.63 -86.25 37.98
CA THR A 775 -66.10 -87.05 36.85
C THR A 775 -66.06 -88.56 37.08
N GLY A 776 -66.24 -89.01 38.32
CA GLY A 776 -66.20 -90.43 38.69
C GLY A 776 -64.81 -91.07 38.66
N LYS A 777 -63.75 -90.32 38.33
CA LYS A 777 -62.36 -90.81 38.30
C LYS A 777 -61.71 -90.76 39.68
N MET A 778 -60.83 -91.73 39.94
CA MET A 778 -60.06 -91.78 41.18
C MET A 778 -58.89 -90.80 41.10
N TYR A 779 -58.61 -90.11 42.20
CA TYR A 779 -57.40 -89.32 42.37
C TYR A 779 -56.78 -89.56 43.73
N GLU A 780 -55.46 -89.54 43.75
CA GLU A 780 -54.65 -89.55 44.97
C GLU A 780 -54.50 -88.10 45.47
N PHE A 781 -54.57 -87.89 46.78
CA PHE A 781 -54.34 -86.60 47.39
C PHE A 781 -53.40 -86.69 48.59
N ASN A 782 -52.78 -85.56 48.92
CA ASN A 782 -51.98 -85.39 50.14
C ASN A 782 -52.70 -84.44 51.09
N THR A 783 -53.09 -84.90 52.28
CA THR A 783 -53.87 -84.11 53.25
C THR A 783 -53.15 -82.86 53.76
N ARG A 784 -51.81 -82.85 53.75
CA ARG A 784 -51.00 -81.75 54.32
C ARG A 784 -50.62 -80.69 53.30
N SER A 785 -50.35 -81.06 52.05
CA SER A 785 -49.97 -80.11 51.00
C SER A 785 -51.13 -79.67 50.11
N GLY A 786 -52.25 -80.39 50.14
CA GLY A 786 -53.40 -80.15 49.25
C GLY A 786 -53.17 -80.55 47.80
N ALA A 787 -52.03 -81.17 47.48
CA ALA A 787 -51.74 -81.67 46.14
C ALA A 787 -52.68 -82.82 45.77
N ARG A 788 -53.19 -82.81 44.53
CA ARG A 788 -54.07 -83.85 43.97
C ARG A 788 -53.50 -84.36 42.65
N ARG A 789 -53.52 -85.67 42.42
CA ARG A 789 -53.10 -86.30 41.17
C ARG A 789 -54.13 -87.33 40.74
N TRP A 790 -54.66 -87.21 39.53
CA TRP A 790 -55.57 -88.19 38.94
C TRP A 790 -54.84 -89.53 38.72
N LYS A 791 -55.51 -90.64 39.02
CA LYS A 791 -55.05 -91.98 38.64
C LYS A 791 -55.38 -92.30 37.19
#